data_AF-A0A316NRF5-F1
#
_entry.id   AF-A0A316NRF5-F1
#
_cell.length_a   1.000
_cell.length_b   1.000
_cell.length_c   1.000
_cell.angle_alpha   90.00
_cell.angle_beta   90.00
_cell.angle_gamma   90.00
#
_symmetry.space_group_name_H-M   'P 1'
#
loop_
_entity.id
_entity.type
_entity.pdbx_description
1 polymer ?
#
loop_
_entity_poly.entity_id
_entity_poly.type
_entity_poly.pdbx_seq_one_letter_code
_entity_poly.pdbx_strand_id
1 'polypeptide(L)'
;MKNKEKKNTKGNKFGKIFYIVVSLLAIASSVYAIYHILLLNTIENLIRYIVIGILGIIDFIILIRMILSIKNKKQKRHRISITLMILYAILMIAIGLIIGYLYGRLENMNKTKVTYTTNLVAMKDSDINSIEDVTDMDLGIISDTSATDYIIAQSIIYPNKLNEKNNIIEYDQVSELIQALYNGDVQAIFITSNYVTQFASTPGYETIADDTKVITSASQEMENQDAIATDTSNSLAITEPITVLLMGVDSDSDTLSSSTSFNGDSLILATFNPDTLSVTMLSIQRDSYVPIACFANQKENKITHAAWQGASCMIDTIENLTGIPINYYVKINFKGVVDLVDAVGGVDIDVEYPICEQNSKRQWGNNTVYIEEGFQTLTGEQALAYARNRHTWPQYCPAKYNTHYRSDATRAIHQQEVIKGVLAKLKNVKSVEAFQNIVDSISNNIETNFSPSQILSFYNVAKDIISQNTDNGGNILSIQSLQLETTNQYIYDESMGLVLSDEIVNQDSLEKVITAMKINLGLEEPEIVKTFSYSANEPYEQKNAGETDVPTKLYDLLPDLTGRTRSYATSWANSHNIDINWKVVSSGGSDGEIIAQNYPEAKRLDLIPGRTITLTVVERSSSSSDNESSTTDPDDEEEENDKPSTPTPSASPKPSPSPTPTPPETDSDEEE
;
A
#
# COMPACT_ATOMS: atom_id res chain seq x y z
N MET A 1 -37.02 88.82 3.47
CA MET A 1 -37.26 87.40 3.15
C MET A 1 -36.22 86.90 2.14
N LYS A 2 -35.04 86.48 2.61
CA LYS A 2 -34.01 85.78 1.83
C LYS A 2 -33.27 84.86 2.80
N ASN A 3 -33.57 83.56 2.76
CA ASN A 3 -32.69 82.46 3.18
C ASN A 3 -33.53 81.21 3.46
N LYS A 4 -33.70 80.34 2.44
CA LYS A 4 -33.97 78.91 2.64
C LYS A 4 -33.89 78.14 1.30
N GLU A 5 -32.75 78.13 0.60
CA GLU A 5 -32.64 77.26 -0.58
C GLU A 5 -31.23 76.79 -0.99
N LYS A 6 -30.28 76.77 -0.05
CA LYS A 6 -28.98 76.13 -0.28
C LYS A 6 -28.65 75.15 0.84
N LYS A 7 -29.23 73.95 0.83
CA LYS A 7 -28.70 72.85 1.65
C LYS A 7 -28.86 71.41 1.13
N ASN A 8 -29.38 71.15 -0.08
CA ASN A 8 -29.67 69.76 -0.50
C ASN A 8 -29.01 69.25 -1.80
N THR A 9 -27.96 69.91 -2.33
CA THR A 9 -27.30 69.46 -3.58
C THR A 9 -26.15 68.46 -3.37
N LYS A 10 -25.51 68.41 -2.19
CA LYS A 10 -24.41 67.46 -1.91
C LYS A 10 -24.88 66.01 -1.69
N GLY A 11 -26.02 65.78 -1.03
CA GLY A 11 -26.57 64.44 -0.79
C GLY A 11 -27.03 63.71 -2.07
N ASN A 12 -27.39 64.45 -3.12
CA ASN A 12 -27.89 63.89 -4.37
C ASN A 12 -26.80 63.25 -5.25
N LYS A 13 -25.55 63.73 -5.20
CA LYS A 13 -24.43 63.11 -5.94
C LYS A 13 -24.00 61.79 -5.29
N PHE A 14 -23.95 61.76 -3.96
CA PHE A 14 -23.52 60.59 -3.19
C PHE A 14 -24.42 59.37 -3.47
N GLY A 15 -25.74 59.52 -3.44
CA GLY A 15 -26.66 58.40 -3.70
C GLY A 15 -26.57 57.83 -5.13
N LYS A 16 -26.21 58.65 -6.14
CA LYS A 16 -25.97 58.18 -7.51
C LYS A 16 -24.66 57.41 -7.62
N ILE A 17 -23.58 57.94 -7.03
CA ILE A 17 -22.27 57.27 -6.99
C ILE A 17 -22.40 55.93 -6.26
N PHE A 18 -23.07 55.93 -5.10
CA PHE A 18 -23.31 54.71 -4.33
C PHE A 18 -24.10 53.66 -5.13
N TYR A 19 -25.15 54.06 -5.85
CA TYR A 19 -25.88 53.13 -6.73
C TYR A 19 -24.98 52.51 -7.80
N ILE A 20 -24.13 53.31 -8.46
CA ILE A 20 -23.19 52.82 -9.48
C ILE A 20 -22.19 51.84 -8.86
N VAL A 21 -21.62 52.17 -7.71
CA VAL A 21 -20.66 51.30 -7.00
C VAL A 21 -21.32 49.97 -6.64
N VAL A 22 -22.53 49.98 -6.07
CA VAL A 22 -23.25 48.75 -5.72
C VAL A 22 -23.61 47.93 -6.97
N SER A 23 -23.98 48.56 -8.09
CA SER A 23 -24.22 47.85 -9.35
C SER A 23 -22.95 47.18 -9.88
N LEU A 24 -21.80 47.87 -9.83
CA LEU A 24 -20.52 47.30 -10.25
C LEU A 24 -20.10 46.14 -9.33
N LEU A 25 -20.28 46.25 -8.01
CA LEU A 25 -20.02 45.18 -7.06
C LEU A 25 -20.93 43.96 -7.29
N ALA A 26 -22.22 44.19 -7.58
CA ALA A 26 -23.16 43.12 -7.90
C ALA A 26 -22.76 42.36 -9.18
N ILE A 27 -22.35 43.09 -10.23
CA ILE A 27 -21.87 42.45 -11.46
C ILE A 27 -20.53 41.73 -11.21
N ALA A 28 -19.59 42.34 -10.49
CA ALA A 28 -18.29 41.73 -10.20
C ALA A 28 -18.43 40.45 -9.37
N SER A 29 -19.32 40.43 -8.37
CA SER A 29 -19.62 39.24 -7.58
C SER A 29 -20.31 38.15 -8.40
N SER A 30 -21.23 38.50 -9.30
CA SER A 30 -21.81 37.57 -10.26
C SER A 30 -20.77 36.96 -11.18
N VAL A 31 -19.87 37.77 -11.75
CA VAL A 31 -18.75 37.28 -12.58
C VAL A 31 -17.84 36.33 -11.79
N TYR A 32 -17.54 36.66 -10.52
CA TYR A 32 -16.81 35.78 -9.62
C TYR A 32 -17.52 34.44 -9.39
N ALA A 33 -18.84 34.46 -9.17
CA ALA A 33 -19.64 33.24 -9.04
C ALA A 33 -19.66 32.43 -10.34
N ILE A 34 -19.84 33.08 -11.49
CA ILE A 34 -19.82 32.44 -12.81
C ILE A 34 -18.47 31.76 -13.06
N TYR A 35 -17.35 32.41 -12.74
CA TYR A 35 -16.02 31.82 -12.85
C TYR A 35 -15.92 30.51 -12.04
N HIS A 36 -16.38 30.50 -10.79
CA HIS A 36 -16.36 29.29 -9.96
C HIS A 36 -17.34 28.22 -10.45
N ILE A 37 -18.53 28.61 -10.92
CA ILE A 37 -19.48 27.67 -11.53
C ILE A 37 -18.85 27.00 -12.75
N LEU A 38 -18.06 27.73 -13.56
CA LEU A 38 -17.35 27.17 -14.71
C LEU A 38 -16.27 26.15 -14.34
N LEU A 39 -15.74 26.16 -13.11
CA LEU A 39 -14.83 25.12 -12.61
C LEU A 39 -15.53 23.76 -12.47
N LEU A 40 -16.86 23.74 -12.30
CA LEU A 40 -17.68 22.53 -12.26
C LEU A 40 -17.99 22.02 -13.69
N ASN A 41 -17.01 22.11 -14.59
CA ASN A 41 -17.14 21.90 -16.04
C ASN A 41 -17.67 20.51 -16.45
N THR A 42 -17.53 19.50 -15.59
CA THR A 42 -18.00 18.13 -15.81
C THR A 42 -19.39 17.85 -15.25
N ILE A 43 -19.94 18.73 -14.40
CA ILE A 43 -21.25 18.51 -13.76
C ILE A 43 -22.35 19.24 -14.54
N GLU A 44 -23.34 18.49 -15.05
CA GLU A 44 -24.63 19.01 -15.55
C GLU A 44 -24.50 20.22 -16.50
N ASN A 45 -23.80 20.01 -17.63
CA ASN A 45 -23.50 21.07 -18.61
C ASN A 45 -24.73 21.93 -18.96
N LEU A 46 -25.88 21.30 -19.23
CA LEU A 46 -27.10 22.01 -19.60
C LEU A 46 -27.59 22.94 -18.48
N ILE A 47 -27.74 22.42 -17.26
CA ILE A 47 -28.22 23.20 -16.11
C ILE A 47 -27.25 24.33 -15.82
N ARG A 48 -25.94 24.05 -15.86
CA ARG A 48 -24.89 25.03 -15.61
C ARG A 48 -24.97 26.21 -16.57
N TYR A 49 -25.08 25.96 -17.88
CA TYR A 49 -25.19 27.04 -18.86
C TYR A 49 -26.52 27.80 -18.78
N ILE A 50 -27.62 27.14 -18.40
CA ILE A 50 -28.89 27.82 -18.12
C ILE A 50 -28.71 28.79 -16.95
N VAL A 51 -28.10 28.35 -15.84
CA VAL A 51 -27.83 29.19 -14.67
C VAL A 51 -26.94 30.38 -15.05
N ILE A 52 -25.83 30.15 -15.76
CA ILE A 52 -24.94 31.21 -16.24
C ILE A 52 -25.70 32.20 -17.15
N GLY A 53 -26.56 31.70 -18.04
CA GLY A 53 -27.38 32.54 -18.91
C GLY A 53 -28.34 33.43 -18.11
N ILE A 54 -29.00 32.88 -17.09
CA ILE A 54 -29.89 33.64 -16.19
C ILE A 54 -29.10 34.72 -15.44
N LEU A 55 -27.94 34.39 -14.88
CA LEU A 55 -27.07 35.35 -14.19
C LEU A 55 -26.61 36.47 -15.14
N GLY A 56 -26.23 36.12 -16.37
CA GLY A 56 -25.87 37.09 -17.41
C GLY A 56 -27.01 38.04 -17.79
N ILE A 57 -28.26 37.55 -17.85
CA ILE A 57 -29.45 38.39 -18.07
C ILE A 57 -29.67 39.34 -16.89
N ILE A 58 -29.51 38.86 -15.65
CA ILE A 58 -29.63 39.69 -14.44
C ILE A 58 -28.57 40.81 -14.47
N ASP A 59 -27.32 40.47 -14.76
CA ASP A 59 -26.21 41.42 -14.86
C ASP A 59 -26.45 42.46 -15.97
N PHE A 60 -26.98 42.03 -17.11
CA PHE A 60 -27.34 42.93 -18.21
C PHE A 60 -28.45 43.91 -17.80
N ILE A 61 -29.47 43.46 -17.06
CA ILE A 61 -30.52 44.32 -16.51
C ILE A 61 -29.95 45.33 -15.51
N ILE A 62 -29.04 44.89 -14.63
CA ILE A 62 -28.35 45.76 -13.66
C ILE A 62 -27.54 46.83 -14.41
N LEU A 63 -26.78 46.42 -15.43
CA LEU A 63 -25.97 47.30 -16.26
C LEU A 63 -26.80 48.36 -16.99
N ILE A 64 -27.91 47.96 -17.63
CA ILE A 64 -28.84 48.91 -18.28
C ILE A 64 -29.39 49.90 -17.27
N ARG A 65 -29.86 49.43 -16.10
CA ARG A 65 -30.40 50.32 -15.06
C ARG A 65 -29.34 51.28 -14.51
N MET A 66 -28.10 50.82 -14.40
CA MET A 66 -26.95 51.66 -14.03
C MET A 66 -26.73 52.77 -15.07
N ILE A 67 -26.65 52.45 -16.36
CA ILE A 67 -26.47 53.43 -17.44
C ILE A 67 -27.63 54.43 -17.49
N LEU A 68 -28.87 53.97 -17.36
CA LEU A 68 -30.06 54.83 -17.34
C LEU A 68 -30.05 55.79 -16.13
N SER A 69 -29.57 55.34 -14.96
CA SER A 69 -29.41 56.18 -13.76
C SER A 69 -28.39 57.32 -13.95
N ILE A 70 -27.32 57.05 -14.70
CA ILE A 70 -26.31 58.05 -15.08
C ILE A 70 -26.92 59.12 -16.00
N LYS A 71 -27.68 58.70 -17.03
CA LYS A 71 -28.28 59.61 -18.02
C LYS A 71 -29.44 60.47 -17.48
N ASN A 72 -30.18 59.99 -16.47
CA ASN A 72 -31.37 60.69 -15.96
C ASN A 72 -31.06 61.87 -15.01
N LYS A 73 -31.61 63.06 -15.30
CA LYS A 73 -31.46 64.25 -14.45
C LYS A 73 -32.33 64.25 -13.18
N LYS A 74 -33.47 63.54 -13.17
CA LYS A 74 -34.35 63.39 -11.99
C LYS A 74 -33.97 62.15 -11.16
N GLN A 75 -33.87 62.31 -9.84
CA GLN A 75 -33.43 61.23 -8.95
C GLN A 75 -34.63 60.48 -8.36
N LYS A 76 -34.85 59.23 -8.80
CA LYS A 76 -35.75 58.31 -8.11
C LYS A 76 -35.01 57.68 -6.91
N ARG A 77 -35.71 57.43 -5.80
CA ARG A 77 -35.13 56.69 -4.66
C ARG A 77 -34.96 55.21 -5.06
N HIS A 78 -33.74 54.79 -5.38
CA HIS A 78 -33.42 53.42 -5.77
C HIS A 78 -33.25 52.45 -4.57
N ARG A 79 -33.83 52.75 -3.40
CA ARG A 79 -33.54 52.03 -2.15
C ARG A 79 -33.77 50.52 -2.26
N ILE A 80 -34.91 50.10 -2.81
CA ILE A 80 -35.26 48.68 -2.98
C ILE A 80 -34.26 47.99 -3.92
N SER A 81 -33.93 48.62 -5.05
CA SER A 81 -32.99 48.06 -6.02
C SER A 81 -31.58 47.91 -5.45
N ILE A 82 -31.14 48.85 -4.60
CA ILE A 82 -29.86 48.77 -3.91
C ILE A 82 -29.86 47.58 -2.95
N THR A 83 -30.91 47.44 -2.13
CA THR A 83 -31.03 46.30 -1.20
C THR A 83 -31.00 44.97 -1.93
N LEU A 84 -31.73 44.83 -3.04
CA LEU A 84 -31.72 43.61 -3.85
C LEU A 84 -30.35 43.33 -4.48
N MET A 85 -29.63 44.35 -4.97
CA MET A 85 -28.28 44.16 -5.52
C MET A 85 -27.27 43.77 -4.44
N ILE A 86 -27.41 44.28 -3.22
CA ILE A 86 -26.56 43.88 -2.09
C ILE A 86 -26.84 42.41 -1.72
N LEU A 87 -28.11 42.01 -1.59
CA LEU A 87 -28.47 40.62 -1.31
C LEU A 87 -27.99 39.68 -2.42
N TYR A 88 -28.15 40.07 -3.67
CA TYR A 88 -27.63 39.34 -4.83
C TYR A 88 -26.11 39.21 -4.77
N ALA A 89 -25.38 40.30 -4.49
CA ALA A 89 -23.94 40.28 -4.38
C ALA A 89 -23.46 39.35 -3.25
N ILE A 90 -24.11 39.40 -2.07
CA ILE A 90 -23.81 38.52 -0.95
C ILE A 90 -24.03 37.05 -1.34
N LEU A 91 -25.15 36.75 -2.00
CA LEU A 91 -25.46 35.40 -2.48
C LEU A 91 -24.42 34.90 -3.49
N MET A 92 -24.05 35.73 -4.47
CA MET A 92 -23.05 35.37 -5.49
C MET A 92 -21.67 35.16 -4.87
N ILE A 93 -21.26 36.00 -3.93
CA ILE A 93 -20.01 35.82 -3.18
C ILE A 93 -20.06 34.49 -2.40
N ALA A 94 -21.16 34.20 -1.70
CA ALA A 94 -21.31 32.95 -0.96
C ALA A 94 -21.21 31.72 -1.87
N ILE A 95 -21.89 31.73 -3.03
CA ILE A 95 -21.82 30.65 -4.02
C ILE A 95 -20.38 30.45 -4.51
N GLY A 96 -19.70 31.54 -4.91
CA GLY A 96 -18.33 31.46 -5.39
C GLY A 96 -17.35 30.95 -4.31
N LEU A 97 -17.51 31.40 -3.06
CA LEU A 97 -16.69 30.92 -1.94
C LEU A 97 -16.91 29.44 -1.64
N ILE A 98 -18.15 28.96 -1.64
CA ILE A 98 -18.47 27.55 -1.38
C ILE A 98 -17.87 26.65 -2.48
N ILE A 99 -18.06 27.01 -3.75
CA ILE A 99 -17.51 26.22 -4.87
C ILE A 99 -15.99 26.29 -4.89
N GLY A 100 -15.41 27.48 -4.67
CA GLY A 100 -13.96 27.66 -4.63
C GLY A 100 -13.30 26.91 -3.48
N TYR A 101 -13.95 26.88 -2.31
CA TYR A 101 -13.50 26.09 -1.18
C TYR A 101 -13.48 24.59 -1.51
N LEU A 102 -14.60 24.05 -2.00
CA LEU A 102 -14.67 22.64 -2.41
C LEU A 102 -13.63 22.30 -3.49
N TYR A 103 -13.52 23.12 -4.53
CA TYR A 103 -12.56 22.91 -5.62
C TYR A 103 -11.12 22.93 -5.12
N GLY A 104 -10.77 23.87 -4.23
CA GLY A 104 -9.44 23.92 -3.60
C GLY A 104 -9.14 22.70 -2.73
N ARG A 105 -10.15 22.11 -2.07
CA ARG A 105 -9.99 20.85 -1.32
C ARG A 105 -9.75 19.65 -2.24
N LEU A 106 -10.41 19.62 -3.40
CA LEU A 106 -10.13 18.62 -4.44
C LEU A 106 -8.72 18.81 -5.03
N GLU A 107 -8.31 20.06 -5.27
CA GLU A 107 -6.97 20.39 -5.77
C GLU A 107 -5.87 19.98 -4.79
N ASN A 108 -6.09 20.14 -3.48
CA ASN A 108 -5.13 19.72 -2.46
C ASN A 108 -4.90 18.19 -2.42
N MET A 109 -5.85 17.39 -2.90
CA MET A 109 -5.65 15.93 -3.05
C MET A 109 -4.81 15.60 -4.28
N ASN A 110 -4.78 16.47 -5.29
CA ASN A 110 -3.95 16.35 -6.48
C ASN A 110 -2.61 17.07 -6.29
N LYS A 111 -1.66 16.40 -5.64
CA LYS A 111 -0.32 16.93 -5.44
C LYS A 111 0.54 16.70 -6.67
N THR A 112 0.66 17.72 -7.52
CA THR A 112 1.58 17.71 -8.67
C THR A 112 3.05 17.87 -8.26
N LYS A 113 3.29 18.46 -7.08
CA LYS A 113 4.62 18.63 -6.49
C LYS A 113 4.64 18.12 -5.06
N VAL A 114 5.77 17.53 -4.70
CA VAL A 114 6.01 16.89 -3.42
C VAL A 114 7.39 17.30 -2.90
N THR A 115 7.49 17.57 -1.60
CA THR A 115 8.78 17.70 -0.93
C THR A 115 9.28 16.32 -0.53
N TYR A 116 10.41 15.92 -1.11
CA TYR A 116 11.15 14.73 -0.72
C TYR A 116 12.29 15.12 0.22
N THR A 117 12.63 14.22 1.14
CA THR A 117 13.67 14.45 2.14
C THR A 117 14.57 13.23 2.20
N THR A 118 15.87 13.47 2.07
CA THR A 118 16.91 12.44 2.21
C THR A 118 17.76 12.78 3.41
N ASN A 119 18.05 11.77 4.21
CA ASN A 119 18.82 11.84 5.45
C ASN A 119 20.19 11.21 5.24
N LEU A 120 21.20 11.78 5.88
CA LEU A 120 22.42 11.05 6.21
C LEU A 120 22.21 10.37 7.56
N VAL A 121 22.22 9.04 7.58
CA VAL A 121 21.91 8.20 8.75
C VAL A 121 23.13 7.39 9.15
N ALA A 122 23.38 7.29 10.45
CA ALA A 122 24.42 6.44 11.03
C ALA A 122 23.84 5.57 12.15
N MET A 123 24.56 4.52 12.56
CA MET A 123 24.20 3.75 13.76
C MET A 123 24.28 4.64 15.00
N LYS A 124 23.35 4.49 15.93
CA LYS A 124 23.19 5.39 17.08
C LYS A 124 24.37 5.34 18.05
N ASP A 125 24.99 4.18 18.17
CA ASP A 125 26.17 3.90 18.98
C ASP A 125 27.49 4.34 18.34
N SER A 126 27.48 4.79 17.08
CA SER A 126 28.66 5.38 16.42
C SER A 126 29.08 6.72 17.02
N ASP A 127 30.34 7.10 16.81
CA ASP A 127 30.88 8.39 17.26
C ASP A 127 30.45 9.58 16.38
N ILE A 128 29.64 9.36 15.34
CA ILE A 128 29.20 10.39 14.38
C ILE A 128 28.06 11.20 14.98
N ASN A 129 28.27 12.45 15.38
CA ASN A 129 27.23 13.28 16.01
C ASN A 129 26.84 14.48 15.16
N SER A 130 27.72 14.94 14.28
CA SER A 130 27.40 15.96 13.29
C SER A 130 28.07 15.67 11.95
N ILE A 131 27.74 16.45 10.92
CA ILE A 131 28.32 16.28 9.58
C ILE A 131 29.84 16.52 9.55
N GLU A 132 30.36 17.27 10.51
CA GLU A 132 31.80 17.52 10.66
C GLU A 132 32.58 16.28 11.07
N ASP A 133 31.93 15.31 11.73
CA ASP A 133 32.56 14.05 12.16
C ASP A 133 32.73 13.05 11.00
N VAL A 134 32.10 13.32 9.85
CA VAL A 134 32.05 12.41 8.69
C VAL A 134 33.29 12.61 7.81
N THR A 135 34.41 12.01 8.23
CA THR A 135 35.71 12.07 7.54
C THR A 135 36.43 10.72 7.58
N ASP A 136 37.10 10.35 6.48
CA ASP A 136 37.84 9.10 6.30
C ASP A 136 36.97 7.84 6.52
N MET A 137 35.71 7.90 6.06
CA MET A 137 34.70 6.82 6.18
C MET A 137 34.25 6.28 4.82
N ASP A 138 33.61 5.11 4.84
CA ASP A 138 32.82 4.55 3.75
C ASP A 138 31.35 4.97 3.94
N LEU A 139 30.80 5.70 2.95
CA LEU A 139 29.43 6.19 2.95
C LEU A 139 28.62 5.50 1.86
N GLY A 140 27.48 4.93 2.22
CA GLY A 140 26.59 4.26 1.26
C GLY A 140 25.62 5.23 0.58
N ILE A 141 25.35 5.02 -0.71
CA ILE A 141 24.29 5.69 -1.48
C ILE A 141 23.69 4.72 -2.51
N ILE A 142 22.45 4.96 -2.95
CA ILE A 142 21.85 4.20 -4.07
C ILE A 142 22.59 4.50 -5.40
N SER A 143 22.74 3.53 -6.29
CA SER A 143 23.45 3.66 -7.56
C SER A 143 22.61 4.39 -8.64
N ASP A 144 21.29 4.38 -8.52
CA ASP A 144 20.40 5.05 -9.48
C ASP A 144 20.48 6.57 -9.37
N THR A 145 21.22 7.18 -10.30
CA THR A 145 21.38 8.64 -10.38
C THR A 145 20.10 9.42 -10.67
N SER A 146 19.04 8.75 -11.15
CA SER A 146 17.74 9.35 -11.39
C SER A 146 16.81 9.29 -10.16
N ALA A 147 17.15 8.46 -9.17
CA ALA A 147 16.40 8.33 -7.94
C ALA A 147 16.41 9.65 -7.15
N THR A 148 15.27 9.99 -6.57
CA THR A 148 15.10 11.22 -5.79
C THR A 148 16.07 11.27 -4.61
N ASP A 149 16.32 10.13 -3.96
CA ASP A 149 17.28 10.03 -2.87
C ASP A 149 18.71 10.34 -3.30
N TYR A 150 19.12 9.88 -4.49
CA TYR A 150 20.44 10.21 -5.03
C TYR A 150 20.56 11.71 -5.31
N ILE A 151 19.56 12.28 -6.00
CA ILE A 151 19.54 13.70 -6.39
C ILE A 151 19.64 14.60 -5.15
N ILE A 152 18.85 14.32 -4.12
CA ILE A 152 18.82 15.13 -2.90
C ILE A 152 20.07 14.90 -2.05
N ALA A 153 20.60 13.68 -1.98
CA ALA A 153 21.87 13.39 -1.29
C ALA A 153 23.02 14.26 -1.84
N GLN A 154 23.04 14.56 -3.14
CA GLN A 154 24.07 15.45 -3.71
C GLN A 154 24.08 16.85 -3.08
N SER A 155 22.92 17.35 -2.64
CA SER A 155 22.82 18.64 -1.93
C SER A 155 23.42 18.60 -0.52
N ILE A 156 23.65 17.41 0.05
CA ILE A 156 24.41 17.20 1.29
C ILE A 156 25.88 16.99 0.95
N ILE A 157 26.19 16.15 -0.04
CA ILE A 157 27.55 15.71 -0.38
C ILE A 157 28.42 16.89 -0.84
N TYR A 158 27.98 17.65 -1.87
CA TYR A 158 28.83 18.66 -2.50
C TYR A 158 29.16 19.86 -1.60
N PRO A 159 28.19 20.49 -0.90
CA PRO A 159 28.50 21.65 -0.06
C PRO A 159 29.44 21.31 1.11
N ASN A 160 29.40 20.07 1.60
CA ASN A 160 30.20 19.59 2.72
C ASN A 160 31.50 18.88 2.30
N LYS A 161 31.71 18.73 0.98
CA LYS A 161 32.84 18.04 0.36
C LYS A 161 33.00 16.58 0.84
N LEU A 162 31.89 15.89 1.06
CA LEU A 162 31.93 14.54 1.62
C LEU A 162 32.62 13.55 0.66
N ASN A 163 32.46 13.75 -0.65
CA ASN A 163 33.14 12.98 -1.70
C ASN A 163 34.66 13.20 -1.78
N GLU A 164 35.19 14.30 -1.23
CA GLU A 164 36.64 14.54 -1.14
C GLU A 164 37.24 13.95 0.15
N LYS A 165 36.41 13.78 1.18
CA LYS A 165 36.82 13.38 2.54
C LYS A 165 36.56 11.91 2.85
N ASN A 166 35.72 11.25 2.06
CA ASN A 166 35.19 9.92 2.33
C ASN A 166 35.13 9.12 1.03
N ASN A 167 35.05 7.81 1.16
CA ASN A 167 34.77 6.90 0.06
C ASN A 167 33.25 6.75 -0.09
N ILE A 168 32.72 6.89 -1.31
CA ILE A 168 31.30 6.71 -1.60
C ILE A 168 31.11 5.33 -2.23
N ILE A 169 30.30 4.50 -1.60
CA ILE A 169 29.97 3.15 -2.05
C ILE A 169 28.53 3.14 -2.56
N GLU A 170 28.35 2.70 -3.80
CA GLU A 170 27.05 2.65 -4.46
C GLU A 170 26.42 1.25 -4.29
N TYR A 171 25.11 1.23 -4.01
CA TYR A 171 24.30 0.02 -3.83
C TYR A 171 23.11 0.03 -4.79
N ASP A 172 22.73 -1.14 -5.32
CA ASP A 172 21.64 -1.21 -6.31
C ASP A 172 20.25 -1.14 -5.66
N GLN A 173 20.13 -1.55 -4.39
CA GLN A 173 18.88 -1.56 -3.65
C GLN A 173 19.00 -0.88 -2.29
N VAL A 174 17.91 -0.25 -1.86
CA VAL A 174 17.82 0.41 -0.55
C VAL A 174 17.99 -0.61 0.60
N SER A 175 17.55 -1.85 0.40
CA SER A 175 17.75 -2.95 1.36
C SER A 175 19.23 -3.30 1.54
N GLU A 176 20.00 -3.38 0.45
CA GLU A 176 21.45 -3.61 0.52
C GLU A 176 22.17 -2.47 1.27
N LEU A 177 21.70 -1.23 1.06
CA LEU A 177 22.21 -0.05 1.73
C LEU A 177 21.98 -0.11 3.26
N ILE A 178 20.76 -0.47 3.68
CA ILE A 178 20.42 -0.66 5.10
C ILE A 178 21.24 -1.82 5.69
N GLN A 179 21.35 -2.93 4.97
CA GLN A 179 22.10 -4.09 5.42
C GLN A 179 23.58 -3.76 5.62
N ALA A 180 24.18 -3.03 4.68
CA ALA A 180 25.56 -2.58 4.77
C ALA A 180 25.82 -1.70 6.00
N LEU A 181 24.86 -0.84 6.38
CA LEU A 181 24.95 -0.05 7.60
C LEU A 181 24.95 -0.95 8.86
N TYR A 182 24.05 -1.92 8.93
CA TYR A 182 23.93 -2.83 10.08
C TYR A 182 25.14 -3.78 10.22
N ASN A 183 25.70 -4.20 9.09
CA ASN A 183 26.90 -5.03 9.06
C ASN A 183 28.18 -4.23 9.39
N GLY A 184 28.11 -2.90 9.35
CA GLY A 184 29.27 -2.02 9.51
C GLY A 184 30.16 -1.95 8.26
N ASP A 185 29.67 -2.39 7.10
CA ASP A 185 30.35 -2.28 5.81
C ASP A 185 30.49 -0.81 5.37
N VAL A 186 29.55 0.04 5.79
CA VAL A 186 29.57 1.50 5.68
C VAL A 186 29.25 2.14 7.03
N GLN A 187 29.83 3.29 7.32
CA GLN A 187 29.60 3.96 8.62
C GLN A 187 28.38 4.89 8.63
N ALA A 188 27.95 5.35 7.46
CA ALA A 188 26.71 6.11 7.30
C ALA A 188 26.14 5.95 5.88
N ILE A 189 24.84 6.18 5.73
CA ILE A 189 24.11 6.01 4.46
C ILE A 189 23.24 7.22 4.14
N PHE A 190 23.06 7.49 2.85
CA PHE A 190 22.07 8.44 2.35
C PHE A 190 20.77 7.72 1.99
N ILE A 191 19.69 8.02 2.71
CA ILE A 191 18.42 7.29 2.57
C ILE A 191 17.22 8.20 2.78
N THR A 192 16.10 7.92 2.11
CA THR A 192 14.81 8.60 2.31
C THR A 192 14.44 8.72 3.79
N SER A 193 13.84 9.85 4.16
CA SER A 193 13.48 10.17 5.55
C SER A 193 12.50 9.20 6.22
N ASN A 194 11.77 8.40 5.44
CA ASN A 194 10.76 7.47 5.92
C ASN A 194 11.27 6.01 6.07
N TYR A 195 12.59 5.78 5.95
CA TYR A 195 13.21 4.46 6.04
C TYR A 195 12.78 3.65 7.28
N VAL A 196 12.58 4.30 8.43
CA VAL A 196 12.08 3.64 9.64
C VAL A 196 10.74 2.96 9.37
N THR A 197 9.79 3.67 8.77
CA THR A 197 8.47 3.11 8.46
C THR A 197 8.52 2.04 7.36
N GLN A 198 9.51 2.10 6.47
CA GLN A 198 9.70 1.11 5.40
C GLN A 198 10.25 -0.21 5.92
N PHE A 199 11.17 -0.18 6.89
CA PHE A 199 11.92 -1.36 7.34
C PHE A 199 11.50 -1.89 8.72
N ALA A 200 10.78 -1.12 9.55
CA ALA A 200 10.41 -1.56 10.91
C ALA A 200 9.50 -2.81 10.96
N SER A 201 8.84 -3.17 9.85
CA SER A 201 8.05 -4.41 9.77
C SER A 201 8.84 -5.62 9.29
N THR A 202 10.12 -5.41 8.94
CA THR A 202 11.00 -6.44 8.40
C THR A 202 11.80 -7.11 9.51
N PRO A 203 11.86 -8.46 9.55
CA PRO A 203 12.64 -9.17 10.56
C PRO A 203 14.09 -8.68 10.64
N GLY A 204 14.59 -8.42 11.86
CA GLY A 204 15.94 -7.91 12.12
C GLY A 204 16.06 -6.39 12.12
N TYR A 205 15.03 -5.66 11.70
CA TYR A 205 15.01 -4.19 11.64
C TYR A 205 13.87 -3.58 12.47
N GLU A 206 13.23 -4.35 13.35
CA GLU A 206 12.07 -3.92 14.15
C GLU A 206 12.40 -2.71 15.04
N THR A 207 13.66 -2.61 15.49
CA THR A 207 14.18 -1.55 16.34
C THR A 207 14.93 -0.47 15.57
N ILE A 208 14.81 -0.40 14.24
CA ILE A 208 15.59 0.54 13.40
C ILE A 208 15.50 2.00 13.84
N ALA A 209 14.36 2.43 14.37
CA ALA A 209 14.18 3.77 14.94
C ALA A 209 15.10 4.05 16.13
N ASP A 210 15.34 3.02 16.94
CA ASP A 210 16.18 3.06 18.13
C ASP A 210 17.65 2.75 17.82
N ASP A 211 17.93 2.00 16.76
CA ASP A 211 19.28 1.56 16.37
C ASP A 211 20.05 2.62 15.58
N THR A 212 19.36 3.58 14.96
CA THR A 212 19.94 4.57 14.05
C THR A 212 19.76 6.02 14.55
N LYS A 213 20.54 6.95 13.98
CA LYS A 213 20.40 8.40 14.20
C LYS A 213 20.58 9.16 12.89
N VAL A 214 19.78 10.21 12.72
CA VAL A 214 19.90 11.15 11.59
C VAL A 214 20.96 12.20 11.93
N ILE A 215 21.98 12.31 11.08
CA ILE A 215 23.08 13.28 11.21
C ILE A 215 22.70 14.61 10.58
N THR A 216 22.12 14.57 9.39
CA THR A 216 21.60 15.75 8.69
C THR A 216 20.55 15.33 7.67
N SER A 217 19.79 16.31 7.18
CA SER A 217 18.75 16.12 6.18
C SER A 217 18.83 17.22 5.13
N ALA A 218 18.47 16.88 3.89
CA ALA A 218 18.17 17.84 2.86
C ALA A 218 16.76 17.57 2.31
N SER A 219 16.09 18.62 1.84
CA SER A 219 14.75 18.50 1.27
C SER A 219 14.62 19.33 0.02
N GLN A 220 13.90 18.79 -0.95
CA GLN A 220 13.67 19.46 -2.22
C GLN A 220 12.23 19.23 -2.69
N GLU A 221 11.58 20.29 -3.15
CA GLU A 221 10.29 20.18 -3.83
C GLU A 221 10.55 19.73 -5.28
N MET A 222 9.97 18.61 -5.66
CA MET A 222 10.09 17.99 -6.98
C MET A 222 8.70 17.66 -7.54
N GLU A 223 8.62 17.37 -8.83
CA GLU A 223 7.39 16.80 -9.40
C GLU A 223 7.09 15.47 -8.73
N ASN A 224 5.81 15.23 -8.46
CA ASN A 224 5.38 14.00 -7.80
C ASN A 224 5.74 12.80 -8.68
N GLN A 225 6.70 12.00 -8.22
CA GLN A 225 7.15 10.78 -8.94
C GLN A 225 6.09 9.66 -8.90
N ASP A 226 5.07 9.81 -8.05
CA ASP A 226 3.92 8.90 -7.99
C ASP A 226 2.94 9.20 -9.14
N ALA A 227 3.07 10.36 -9.81
CA ALA A 227 2.24 10.73 -10.95
C ALA A 227 2.52 9.82 -12.15
N ILE A 228 1.51 9.04 -12.53
CA ILE A 228 1.56 8.18 -13.71
C ILE A 228 1.74 9.03 -14.95
N ALA A 229 2.74 8.70 -15.78
CA ALA A 229 3.07 9.40 -17.02
C ALA A 229 2.03 9.24 -18.15
N THR A 230 0.87 8.63 -17.88
CA THR A 230 -0.15 8.37 -18.88
C THR A 230 -0.77 9.67 -19.42
N ASP A 231 -1.04 9.66 -20.72
CA ASP A 231 -1.66 10.74 -21.53
C ASP A 231 -3.13 11.02 -21.15
N THR A 232 -3.57 10.55 -19.98
CA THR A 232 -4.81 10.90 -19.28
C THR A 232 -4.98 12.40 -19.03
N SER A 233 -3.93 13.19 -19.28
CA SER A 233 -3.86 14.64 -19.11
C SER A 233 -4.89 15.44 -19.93
N ASN A 234 -5.40 14.88 -21.04
CA ASN A 234 -6.28 15.61 -21.96
C ASN A 234 -7.78 15.42 -21.73
N SER A 235 -8.21 14.40 -20.95
CA SER A 235 -9.64 14.19 -20.68
C SER A 235 -10.08 14.84 -19.37
N LEU A 236 -11.08 15.73 -19.47
CA LEU A 236 -11.69 16.38 -18.31
C LEU A 236 -12.63 15.44 -17.52
N ALA A 237 -13.12 14.35 -18.13
CA ALA A 237 -14.14 13.47 -17.54
C ALA A 237 -13.78 11.97 -17.71
N ILE A 238 -14.31 11.14 -16.82
CA ILE A 238 -14.20 9.67 -16.90
C ILE A 238 -15.35 9.15 -17.77
N THR A 239 -15.07 8.98 -19.07
CA THR A 239 -16.04 8.47 -20.06
C THR A 239 -15.60 7.16 -20.70
N GLU A 240 -14.32 6.79 -20.54
CA GLU A 240 -13.76 5.53 -21.05
C GLU A 240 -13.48 4.61 -19.85
N PRO A 241 -13.33 3.29 -20.07
CA PRO A 241 -12.86 2.37 -19.04
C PRO A 241 -11.50 2.80 -18.48
N ILE A 242 -11.35 2.75 -17.16
CA ILE A 242 -10.13 3.15 -16.46
C ILE A 242 -9.68 2.10 -15.46
N THR A 243 -8.37 2.09 -15.20
CA THR A 243 -7.74 1.33 -14.13
C THR A 243 -7.25 2.28 -13.04
N VAL A 244 -7.55 1.96 -11.78
CA VAL A 244 -7.19 2.74 -10.60
C VAL A 244 -6.46 1.83 -9.61
N LEU A 245 -5.25 2.24 -9.19
CA LEU A 245 -4.52 1.60 -8.10
C LEU A 245 -4.88 2.25 -6.77
N LEU A 246 -5.58 1.54 -5.90
CA LEU A 246 -5.87 1.98 -4.54
C LEU A 246 -4.78 1.49 -3.59
N MET A 247 -4.26 2.38 -2.76
CA MET A 247 -3.10 2.13 -1.91
C MET A 247 -3.36 2.59 -0.50
N GLY A 248 -3.29 1.63 0.43
CA GLY A 248 -3.30 1.90 1.86
C GLY A 248 -1.88 2.13 2.38
N VAL A 249 -1.67 3.24 3.07
CA VAL A 249 -0.40 3.57 3.72
C VAL A 249 -0.51 3.35 5.22
N ASP A 250 0.38 2.53 5.76
CA ASP A 250 0.48 2.22 7.20
C ASP A 250 1.11 3.40 7.97
N SER A 251 0.33 4.48 8.11
CA SER A 251 0.72 5.67 8.87
C SER A 251 -0.36 6.05 9.88
N ASP A 252 0.08 6.29 11.12
CA ASP A 252 -0.70 6.87 12.21
C ASP A 252 -0.63 8.41 12.23
N SER A 253 0.03 9.02 11.24
CA SER A 253 0.14 10.47 11.10
C SER A 253 -1.21 11.14 10.85
N ASP A 254 -1.40 12.33 11.43
CA ASP A 254 -2.63 13.13 11.28
C ASP A 254 -2.83 13.68 9.85
N THR A 255 -1.78 13.62 9.03
CA THR A 255 -1.82 14.03 7.62
C THR A 255 -1.03 13.04 6.76
N LEU A 256 -1.48 12.84 5.53
CA LEU A 256 -0.68 12.17 4.51
C LEU A 256 0.37 13.17 4.00
N SER A 257 1.53 13.22 4.65
CA SER A 257 2.66 13.95 4.06
C SER A 257 3.04 13.23 2.77
N SER A 258 3.44 13.96 1.75
CA SER A 258 3.80 13.34 0.47
C SER A 258 5.18 12.66 0.51
N SER A 259 5.94 12.80 1.61
CA SER A 259 7.07 11.92 1.97
C SER A 259 6.63 10.66 2.73
N THR A 260 5.35 10.51 3.06
CA THR A 260 4.82 9.28 3.69
C THR A 260 4.86 8.17 2.66
N SER A 261 5.63 7.14 3.01
CA SER A 261 6.03 6.02 2.15
C SER A 261 4.86 5.37 1.43
N PHE A 262 5.06 5.05 0.14
CA PHE A 262 4.40 3.91 -0.46
C PHE A 262 4.88 2.69 0.31
N ASN A 263 4.10 2.19 1.28
CA ASN A 263 4.50 0.98 2.01
C ASN A 263 4.04 -0.31 1.32
N GLY A 264 3.20 -0.22 0.26
CA GLY A 264 2.70 -1.39 -0.45
C GLY A 264 1.85 -2.34 0.40
N ASP A 265 1.45 -1.96 1.62
CA ASP A 265 0.79 -2.86 2.58
C ASP A 265 -0.62 -3.30 2.18
N SER A 266 -1.30 -2.46 1.39
CA SER A 266 -2.60 -2.72 0.79
C SER A 266 -2.58 -2.20 -0.64
N LEU A 267 -2.58 -3.11 -1.61
CA LEU A 267 -2.59 -2.81 -3.04
C LEU A 267 -3.87 -3.39 -3.64
N ILE A 268 -4.74 -2.54 -4.16
CA ILE A 268 -5.98 -2.98 -4.81
C ILE A 268 -6.04 -2.37 -6.20
N LEU A 269 -5.92 -3.21 -7.21
CA LEU A 269 -6.07 -2.82 -8.61
C LEU A 269 -7.56 -2.91 -8.98
N ALA A 270 -8.18 -1.76 -9.21
CA ALA A 270 -9.57 -1.66 -9.60
C ALA A 270 -9.69 -1.29 -11.08
N THR A 271 -10.54 -1.98 -11.84
CA THR A 271 -10.96 -1.48 -13.17
C THR A 271 -12.39 -1.01 -13.08
N PHE A 272 -12.72 0.09 -13.74
CA PHE A 272 -14.06 0.65 -13.79
C PHE A 272 -14.45 0.95 -15.23
N ASN A 273 -15.63 0.46 -15.63
CA ASN A 273 -16.21 0.72 -16.93
C ASN A 273 -17.48 1.59 -16.76
N PRO A 274 -17.45 2.86 -17.22
CA PRO A 274 -18.58 3.77 -17.08
C PRO A 274 -19.78 3.40 -17.97
N ASP A 275 -19.58 2.66 -19.06
CA ASP A 275 -20.66 2.26 -19.97
C ASP A 275 -21.49 1.09 -19.39
N THR A 276 -20.81 0.10 -18.81
CA THR A 276 -21.44 -1.08 -18.21
C THR A 276 -21.72 -0.92 -16.72
N LEU A 277 -21.23 0.16 -16.09
CA LEU A 277 -21.30 0.42 -14.66
C LEU A 277 -20.78 -0.77 -13.84
N SER A 278 -19.63 -1.32 -14.25
CA SER A 278 -19.02 -2.49 -13.62
C SER A 278 -17.60 -2.18 -13.12
N VAL A 279 -17.29 -2.74 -11.95
CA VAL A 279 -16.01 -2.64 -11.28
C VAL A 279 -15.47 -4.04 -11.03
N THR A 280 -14.20 -4.28 -11.35
CA THR A 280 -13.46 -5.42 -10.81
C THR A 280 -12.44 -4.93 -9.80
N MET A 281 -12.23 -5.65 -8.70
CA MET A 281 -11.21 -5.29 -7.70
C MET A 281 -10.33 -6.50 -7.42
N LEU A 282 -9.02 -6.37 -7.70
CA LEU A 282 -8.00 -7.34 -7.35
C LEU A 282 -7.18 -6.80 -6.19
N SER A 283 -7.24 -7.46 -5.04
CA SER A 283 -6.26 -7.21 -3.97
C SER A 283 -5.00 -8.03 -4.26
N ILE A 284 -3.85 -7.37 -4.32
CA ILE A 284 -2.54 -8.00 -4.50
C ILE A 284 -1.92 -8.15 -3.11
N GLN A 285 -1.64 -9.38 -2.69
CA GLN A 285 -1.02 -9.63 -1.38
C GLN A 285 0.36 -8.96 -1.34
N ARG A 286 0.69 -8.27 -0.25
CA ARG A 286 1.95 -7.49 -0.14
C ARG A 286 3.22 -8.34 -0.23
N ASP A 287 3.11 -9.61 0.18
CA ASP A 287 4.21 -10.57 0.19
C ASP A 287 4.27 -11.37 -1.12
N SER A 288 3.47 -10.99 -2.14
CA SER A 288 3.49 -11.63 -3.47
C SER A 288 4.89 -11.60 -4.08
N TYR A 289 5.43 -12.77 -4.40
CA TYR A 289 6.76 -12.91 -4.97
C TYR A 289 6.72 -12.76 -6.48
N VAL A 290 7.18 -11.61 -6.99
CA VAL A 290 7.03 -11.21 -8.39
C VAL A 290 8.29 -10.50 -8.92
N PRO A 291 8.52 -10.46 -10.24
CA PRO A 291 9.60 -9.65 -10.83
C PRO A 291 9.40 -8.16 -10.52
N ILE A 292 10.37 -7.53 -9.87
CA ILE A 292 10.28 -6.10 -9.53
C ILE A 292 10.83 -5.26 -10.68
N ALA A 293 10.00 -4.37 -11.23
CA ALA A 293 10.28 -3.69 -12.50
C ALA A 293 11.57 -2.87 -12.49
N CYS A 294 11.85 -2.17 -11.40
CA CYS A 294 13.03 -1.30 -11.27
C CYS A 294 14.29 -2.05 -10.82
N PHE A 295 14.21 -3.33 -10.43
CA PHE A 295 15.39 -4.08 -10.00
C PHE A 295 16.23 -4.49 -11.21
N ALA A 296 17.55 -4.56 -11.00
CA ALA A 296 18.46 -5.07 -12.02
C ALA A 296 18.01 -6.47 -12.49
N ASN A 297 17.87 -6.63 -13.81
CA ASN A 297 17.35 -7.84 -14.45
C ASN A 297 15.95 -8.28 -13.99
N GLN A 298 15.15 -7.36 -13.43
CA GLN A 298 13.81 -7.63 -12.90
C GLN A 298 13.79 -8.81 -11.90
N LYS A 299 14.78 -8.82 -11.00
CA LYS A 299 14.90 -9.85 -9.97
C LYS A 299 13.59 -9.96 -9.17
N GLU A 300 13.17 -11.20 -8.93
CA GLU A 300 11.95 -11.48 -8.16
C GLU A 300 12.15 -11.15 -6.67
N ASN A 301 11.15 -10.51 -6.10
CA ASN A 301 11.07 -10.20 -4.67
C ASN A 301 9.61 -9.99 -4.26
N LYS A 302 9.36 -9.77 -2.97
CA LYS A 302 8.06 -9.32 -2.46
C LYS A 302 7.66 -8.02 -3.14
N ILE A 303 6.43 -7.95 -3.62
CA ILE A 303 5.92 -6.75 -4.29
C ILE A 303 6.01 -5.51 -3.38
N THR A 304 5.85 -5.67 -2.05
CA THR A 304 6.02 -4.58 -1.09
C THR A 304 7.41 -3.93 -1.12
N HIS A 305 8.45 -4.63 -1.59
CA HIS A 305 9.79 -4.08 -1.71
C HIS A 305 9.91 -3.12 -2.90
N ALA A 306 9.08 -3.22 -3.94
CA ALA A 306 9.06 -2.23 -5.03
C ALA A 306 8.81 -0.80 -4.51
N ALA A 307 8.07 -0.72 -3.41
CA ALA A 307 7.70 0.51 -2.74
C ALA A 307 8.89 1.23 -2.10
N TRP A 308 9.98 0.51 -1.76
CA TRP A 308 11.22 1.10 -1.25
C TRP A 308 11.94 1.96 -2.30
N GLN A 309 11.76 1.66 -3.58
CA GLN A 309 12.29 2.41 -4.71
C GLN A 309 11.31 3.49 -5.21
N GLY A 310 10.17 3.64 -4.52
CA GLY A 310 9.15 4.63 -4.81
C GLY A 310 7.95 4.10 -5.58
N ALA A 311 6.97 4.97 -5.78
CA ALA A 311 5.69 4.64 -6.38
C ALA A 311 5.77 4.18 -7.83
N SER A 312 6.65 4.80 -8.63
CA SER A 312 6.84 4.45 -10.04
C SER A 312 7.24 2.98 -10.18
N CYS A 313 8.19 2.50 -9.36
CA CYS A 313 8.59 1.10 -9.38
C CYS A 313 7.43 0.15 -9.00
N MET A 314 6.60 0.51 -8.02
CA MET A 314 5.41 -0.26 -7.66
C MET A 314 4.41 -0.33 -8.83
N ILE A 315 4.11 0.82 -9.44
CA ILE A 315 3.17 0.93 -10.56
C ILE A 315 3.66 0.11 -11.75
N ASP A 316 4.92 0.30 -12.17
CA ASP A 316 5.54 -0.44 -13.26
C ASP A 316 5.58 -1.95 -12.97
N THR A 317 5.78 -2.34 -11.71
CA THR A 317 5.75 -3.75 -11.28
C THR A 317 4.36 -4.36 -11.48
N ILE A 318 3.30 -3.65 -11.07
CA ILE A 318 1.92 -4.11 -11.24
C ILE A 318 1.51 -4.12 -12.72
N GLU A 319 1.91 -3.10 -13.49
CA GLU A 319 1.66 -3.04 -14.93
C GLU A 319 2.36 -4.20 -15.67
N ASN A 320 3.62 -4.50 -15.33
CA ASN A 320 4.35 -5.63 -15.91
C ASN A 320 3.75 -6.98 -15.49
N LEU A 321 3.30 -7.11 -14.23
CA LEU A 321 2.68 -8.33 -13.72
C LEU A 321 1.34 -8.63 -14.40
N THR A 322 0.53 -7.59 -14.62
CA THR A 322 -0.86 -7.74 -15.09
C THR A 322 -1.03 -7.50 -16.60
N GLY A 323 -0.10 -6.79 -17.23
CA GLY A 323 -0.23 -6.28 -18.60
C GLY A 323 -1.34 -5.23 -18.76
N ILE A 324 -1.82 -4.64 -17.65
CA ILE A 324 -2.89 -3.65 -17.65
C ILE A 324 -2.31 -2.30 -17.25
N PRO A 325 -2.44 -1.26 -18.09
CA PRO A 325 -1.98 0.08 -17.74
C PRO A 325 -2.83 0.66 -16.61
N ILE A 326 -2.18 1.30 -15.64
CA ILE A 326 -2.81 1.99 -14.54
C ILE A 326 -3.01 3.44 -14.99
N ASN A 327 -4.24 3.95 -14.95
CA ASN A 327 -4.53 5.33 -15.36
C ASN A 327 -4.44 6.29 -14.18
N TYR A 328 -4.89 5.84 -13.02
CA TYR A 328 -4.97 6.64 -11.81
C TYR A 328 -4.51 5.87 -10.59
N TYR A 329 -4.13 6.61 -9.54
CA TYR A 329 -3.92 6.05 -8.22
C TYR A 329 -4.67 6.84 -7.16
N VAL A 330 -4.97 6.19 -6.04
CA VAL A 330 -5.49 6.82 -4.83
C VAL A 330 -4.71 6.27 -3.64
N LYS A 331 -4.02 7.14 -2.92
CA LYS A 331 -3.27 6.83 -1.69
C LYS A 331 -4.06 7.32 -0.48
N ILE A 332 -4.23 6.48 0.53
CA ILE A 332 -4.97 6.82 1.76
C ILE A 332 -4.25 6.26 3.00
N ASN A 333 -4.16 7.04 4.09
CA ASN A 333 -3.66 6.54 5.38
C ASN A 333 -4.80 6.01 6.27
N PHE A 334 -4.45 5.45 7.43
CA PHE A 334 -5.42 4.94 8.40
C PHE A 334 -6.43 5.98 8.84
N LYS A 335 -5.98 7.20 9.14
CA LYS A 335 -6.88 8.29 9.51
C LYS A 335 -7.88 8.59 8.39
N GLY A 336 -7.44 8.60 7.13
CA GLY A 336 -8.29 8.81 5.98
C GLY A 336 -9.37 7.74 5.84
N VAL A 337 -9.05 6.47 6.09
CA VAL A 337 -10.04 5.38 6.09
C VAL A 337 -11.08 5.59 7.20
N VAL A 338 -10.63 5.86 8.44
CA VAL A 338 -11.51 6.11 9.58
C VAL A 338 -12.43 7.30 9.30
N ASP A 339 -11.86 8.44 8.90
CA ASP A 339 -12.59 9.67 8.62
C ASP A 339 -13.59 9.48 7.46
N LEU A 340 -13.22 8.74 6.41
CA LEU A 340 -14.11 8.44 5.28
C LEU A 340 -15.32 7.61 5.71
N VAL A 341 -15.07 6.52 6.44
CA VAL A 341 -16.12 5.62 6.92
C VAL A 341 -17.06 6.35 7.88
N ASP A 342 -16.53 7.14 8.81
CA ASP A 342 -17.34 7.93 9.73
C ASP A 342 -18.15 9.01 8.99
N ALA A 343 -17.57 9.68 7.98
CA ALA A 343 -18.26 10.70 7.19
C ALA A 343 -19.43 10.14 6.36
N VAL A 344 -19.38 8.86 5.96
CA VAL A 344 -20.51 8.18 5.31
C VAL A 344 -21.49 7.52 6.29
N GLY A 345 -21.24 7.66 7.60
CA GLY A 345 -22.10 7.15 8.67
C GLY A 345 -21.87 5.68 9.04
N GLY A 346 -20.63 5.19 8.88
CA GLY A 346 -20.25 3.79 9.07
C GLY A 346 -20.47 2.93 7.83
N VAL A 347 -20.06 1.66 7.88
CA VAL A 347 -20.27 0.66 6.81
C VAL A 347 -20.99 -0.57 7.33
N ASP A 348 -21.94 -1.11 6.57
CA ASP A 348 -22.68 -2.30 6.99
C ASP A 348 -21.93 -3.55 6.50
N ILE A 349 -21.50 -4.41 7.42
CA ILE A 349 -20.72 -5.62 7.15
C ILE A 349 -21.30 -6.79 7.95
N ASP A 350 -21.35 -7.97 7.32
CA ASP A 350 -21.64 -9.24 8.01
C ASP A 350 -20.32 -9.88 8.43
N VAL A 351 -19.95 -9.69 9.70
CA VAL A 351 -18.64 -10.08 10.21
C VAL A 351 -18.62 -11.58 10.49
N GLU A 352 -17.74 -12.33 9.83
CA GLU A 352 -17.79 -13.80 9.88
C GLU A 352 -17.41 -14.42 11.24
N TYR A 353 -16.61 -13.73 12.04
CA TYR A 353 -16.15 -14.16 13.36
C TYR A 353 -15.72 -12.95 14.22
N PRO A 354 -15.68 -13.07 15.56
CA PRO A 354 -15.25 -11.97 16.41
C PRO A 354 -13.78 -11.55 16.14
N ILE A 355 -13.56 -10.25 15.94
CA ILE A 355 -12.26 -9.63 15.64
C ILE A 355 -11.82 -8.72 16.78
N CYS A 356 -10.51 -8.75 17.06
CA CYS A 356 -9.85 -7.87 18.02
C CYS A 356 -8.55 -7.34 17.41
N GLU A 357 -8.40 -6.03 17.37
CA GLU A 357 -7.27 -5.36 16.72
C GLU A 357 -6.94 -4.02 17.40
N GLN A 358 -5.77 -3.46 17.10
CA GLN A 358 -5.41 -2.09 17.49
C GLN A 358 -6.31 -1.05 16.81
N ASN A 359 -6.42 0.14 17.41
CA ASN A 359 -6.97 1.31 16.73
C ASN A 359 -6.02 1.85 15.63
N SER A 360 -6.47 2.91 14.94
CA SER A 360 -5.71 3.66 13.93
C SER A 360 -4.36 4.22 14.42
N LYS A 361 -4.15 4.33 15.73
CA LYS A 361 -2.91 4.79 16.37
C LYS A 361 -2.02 3.65 16.87
N ARG A 362 -2.30 2.41 16.49
CA ARG A 362 -1.58 1.20 16.92
C ARG A 362 -1.58 0.99 18.43
N GLN A 363 -2.66 1.37 19.11
CA GLN A 363 -2.77 1.27 20.57
C GLN A 363 -3.62 0.07 20.98
N TRP A 364 -3.15 -0.66 21.99
CA TRP A 364 -3.87 -1.73 22.70
C TRP A 364 -4.49 -1.20 24.02
N GLY A 365 -5.18 -2.06 24.75
CA GLY A 365 -5.74 -1.79 26.08
C GLY A 365 -7.10 -1.11 25.98
N ASN A 366 -7.24 0.07 26.60
CA ASN A 366 -8.50 0.84 26.54
C ASN A 366 -8.88 1.30 25.12
N ASN A 367 -7.92 1.25 24.18
CA ASN A 367 -8.10 1.60 22.78
C ASN A 367 -8.23 0.39 21.86
N THR A 368 -8.22 -0.83 22.40
CA THR A 368 -8.42 -2.04 21.60
C THR A 368 -9.81 -2.01 20.97
N VAL A 369 -9.86 -2.29 19.67
CA VAL A 369 -11.08 -2.33 18.88
C VAL A 369 -11.59 -3.77 18.86
N TYR A 370 -12.82 -3.94 19.32
CA TYR A 370 -13.54 -5.21 19.30
C TYR A 370 -14.70 -5.14 18.31
N ILE A 371 -14.85 -6.22 17.54
CA ILE A 371 -15.93 -6.39 16.58
C ILE A 371 -16.53 -7.77 16.84
N GLU A 372 -17.85 -7.81 17.04
CA GLU A 372 -18.55 -9.07 17.26
C GLU A 372 -18.87 -9.75 15.93
N GLU A 373 -19.21 -11.03 15.95
CA GLU A 373 -19.73 -11.71 14.75
C GLU A 373 -21.14 -11.23 14.38
N GLY A 374 -21.46 -11.31 13.09
CA GLY A 374 -22.76 -11.00 12.50
C GLY A 374 -22.88 -9.60 11.90
N PHE A 375 -24.04 -9.39 11.26
CA PHE A 375 -24.37 -8.16 10.54
C PHE A 375 -24.49 -6.94 11.46
N GLN A 376 -23.65 -5.94 11.22
CA GLN A 376 -23.61 -4.71 12.01
C GLN A 376 -23.07 -3.54 11.18
N THR A 377 -23.31 -2.31 11.67
CA THR A 377 -22.69 -1.11 11.11
C THR A 377 -21.39 -0.83 11.86
N LEU A 378 -20.25 -0.98 11.16
CA LEU A 378 -18.94 -0.66 11.69
C LEU A 378 -18.64 0.84 11.60
N THR A 379 -18.11 1.40 12.69
CA THR A 379 -17.50 2.74 12.69
C THR A 379 -16.17 2.75 11.93
N GLY A 380 -15.57 3.92 11.71
CA GLY A 380 -14.29 4.04 11.02
C GLY A 380 -13.16 3.24 11.67
N GLU A 381 -13.04 3.29 13.00
CA GLU A 381 -12.05 2.49 13.74
C GLU A 381 -12.32 0.99 13.61
N GLN A 382 -13.59 0.57 13.64
CA GLN A 382 -13.95 -0.83 13.46
C GLN A 382 -13.71 -1.31 12.02
N ALA A 383 -14.04 -0.51 11.02
CA ALA A 383 -13.80 -0.84 9.62
C ALA A 383 -12.30 -0.93 9.30
N LEU A 384 -11.48 -0.03 9.87
CA LEU A 384 -10.04 -0.11 9.75
C LEU A 384 -9.48 -1.36 10.46
N ALA A 385 -9.93 -1.65 11.68
CA ALA A 385 -9.55 -2.85 12.42
C ALA A 385 -9.90 -4.13 11.63
N TYR A 386 -11.09 -4.18 11.05
CA TYR A 386 -11.55 -5.25 10.17
C TYR A 386 -10.60 -5.43 8.98
N ALA A 387 -10.33 -4.35 8.23
CA ALA A 387 -9.45 -4.37 7.06
C ALA A 387 -7.95 -4.60 7.35
N ARG A 388 -7.53 -4.52 8.62
CA ARG A 388 -6.13 -4.75 9.04
C ARG A 388 -5.92 -6.14 9.64
N ASN A 389 -6.98 -6.80 10.10
CA ASN A 389 -6.84 -8.01 10.88
C ASN A 389 -6.34 -9.18 10.04
N ARG A 390 -5.15 -9.71 10.39
CA ARG A 390 -4.52 -10.86 9.72
C ARG A 390 -3.93 -11.89 10.67
N HIS A 391 -3.89 -11.58 11.96
CA HIS A 391 -3.26 -12.42 12.98
C HIS A 391 -4.18 -12.59 14.19
N THR A 392 -3.94 -13.66 14.93
CA THR A 392 -4.42 -13.76 16.31
C THR A 392 -3.49 -13.00 17.24
N TRP A 393 -4.03 -12.37 18.28
CA TRP A 393 -3.29 -11.63 19.29
C TRP A 393 -3.58 -12.15 20.70
N PRO A 394 -3.22 -13.41 21.06
CA PRO A 394 -3.60 -14.01 22.35
C PRO A 394 -3.09 -13.25 23.58
N GLN A 395 -2.01 -12.48 23.41
CA GLN A 395 -1.40 -11.66 24.47
C GLN A 395 -2.18 -10.37 24.78
N TYR A 396 -2.99 -9.88 23.85
CA TYR A 396 -3.74 -8.62 23.99
C TYR A 396 -5.25 -8.82 23.99
N CYS A 397 -5.73 -9.88 23.33
CA CYS A 397 -7.14 -10.13 23.08
C CYS A 397 -7.63 -11.36 23.86
N PRO A 398 -8.84 -11.31 24.46
CA PRO A 398 -9.45 -12.47 25.09
C PRO A 398 -9.57 -13.68 24.15
N ALA A 399 -9.61 -14.89 24.71
CA ALA A 399 -9.61 -16.14 23.95
C ALA A 399 -10.68 -16.20 22.84
N LYS A 400 -11.88 -15.64 23.07
CA LYS A 400 -12.98 -15.56 22.10
C LYS A 400 -12.55 -15.01 20.73
N TYR A 401 -11.67 -14.01 20.72
CA TYR A 401 -11.22 -13.31 19.50
C TYR A 401 -9.99 -13.97 18.84
N ASN A 402 -9.57 -15.16 19.28
CA ASN A 402 -8.39 -15.87 18.78
C ASN A 402 -8.73 -17.29 18.28
N THR A 403 -10.01 -17.53 17.97
CA THR A 403 -10.56 -18.87 17.67
C THR A 403 -10.49 -19.26 16.19
N HIS A 404 -10.24 -18.30 15.29
CA HIS A 404 -10.34 -18.50 13.85
C HIS A 404 -9.00 -18.26 13.14
N TYR A 405 -8.78 -19.00 12.06
CA TYR A 405 -7.63 -18.82 11.18
C TYR A 405 -7.76 -17.50 10.42
N ARG A 406 -6.63 -16.79 10.27
CA ARG A 406 -6.53 -15.50 9.59
C ARG A 406 -5.30 -15.51 8.71
N SER A 407 -5.42 -14.91 7.53
CA SER A 407 -4.35 -14.82 6.55
C SER A 407 -4.40 -13.48 5.82
N ASP A 408 -3.38 -13.22 5.01
CA ASP A 408 -3.37 -12.04 4.14
C ASP A 408 -4.50 -12.08 3.10
N ALA A 409 -4.89 -13.27 2.65
CA ALA A 409 -6.02 -13.46 1.74
C ALA A 409 -7.35 -13.07 2.40
N THR A 410 -7.57 -13.42 3.66
CA THR A 410 -8.77 -12.97 4.42
C THR A 410 -8.77 -11.46 4.59
N ARG A 411 -7.62 -10.87 4.97
CA ARG A 411 -7.45 -9.41 5.08
C ARG A 411 -7.79 -8.70 3.76
N ALA A 412 -7.33 -9.25 2.63
CA ALA A 412 -7.60 -8.72 1.30
C ALA A 412 -9.10 -8.71 0.97
N ILE A 413 -9.85 -9.75 1.37
CA ILE A 413 -11.30 -9.81 1.22
C ILE A 413 -11.97 -8.73 2.09
N HIS A 414 -11.58 -8.61 3.35
CA HIS A 414 -12.12 -7.60 4.28
C HIS A 414 -11.91 -6.17 3.77
N GLN A 415 -10.76 -5.87 3.17
CA GLN A 415 -10.50 -4.57 2.52
C GLN A 415 -11.49 -4.29 1.39
N GLN A 416 -11.77 -5.27 0.55
CA GLN A 416 -12.75 -5.14 -0.54
C GLN A 416 -14.18 -4.97 -0.02
N GLU A 417 -14.54 -5.63 1.08
CA GLU A 417 -15.85 -5.48 1.74
C GLU A 417 -16.04 -4.08 2.32
N VAL A 418 -15.01 -3.50 2.96
CA VAL A 418 -15.05 -2.12 3.43
C VAL A 418 -15.26 -1.15 2.26
N ILE A 419 -14.56 -1.32 1.14
CA ILE A 419 -14.75 -0.50 -0.06
C ILE A 419 -16.18 -0.63 -0.61
N LYS A 420 -16.71 -1.84 -0.72
CA LYS A 420 -18.10 -2.09 -1.13
C LYS A 420 -19.09 -1.41 -0.18
N GLY A 421 -18.85 -1.49 1.13
CA GLY A 421 -19.66 -0.83 2.16
C GLY A 421 -19.67 0.68 2.00
N VAL A 422 -18.51 1.31 1.80
CA VAL A 422 -18.39 2.75 1.53
C VAL A 422 -19.16 3.13 0.25
N LEU A 423 -18.95 2.40 -0.84
CA LEU A 423 -19.65 2.63 -2.11
C LEU A 423 -21.17 2.49 -1.97
N ALA A 424 -21.65 1.53 -1.18
CA ALA A 424 -23.07 1.35 -0.89
C ALA A 424 -23.67 2.55 -0.12
N LYS A 425 -22.93 3.11 0.85
CA LYS A 425 -23.36 4.31 1.60
C LYS A 425 -23.32 5.57 0.74
N LEU A 426 -22.30 5.73 -0.12
CA LEU A 426 -22.16 6.89 -1.02
C LEU A 426 -23.35 7.05 -1.98
N LYS A 427 -24.00 5.96 -2.40
CA LYS A 427 -25.24 6.01 -3.21
C LYS A 427 -26.37 6.81 -2.55
N ASN A 428 -26.36 6.93 -1.23
CA ASN A 428 -27.38 7.65 -0.46
C ASN A 428 -27.03 9.12 -0.20
N VAL A 429 -25.84 9.58 -0.58
CA VAL A 429 -25.39 10.96 -0.43
C VAL A 429 -26.07 11.83 -1.48
N LYS A 430 -27.13 12.55 -1.08
CA LYS A 430 -27.97 13.36 -1.98
C LYS A 430 -27.75 14.87 -1.86
N SER A 431 -26.94 15.33 -0.90
CA SER A 431 -26.75 16.75 -0.61
C SER A 431 -25.32 17.21 -0.86
N VAL A 432 -25.18 18.45 -1.31
CA VAL A 432 -23.87 19.10 -1.52
C VAL A 432 -23.12 19.27 -0.19
N GLU A 433 -23.83 19.51 0.91
CA GLU A 433 -23.25 19.63 2.25
C GLU A 433 -22.62 18.29 2.71
N ALA A 434 -23.32 17.17 2.53
CA ALA A 434 -22.77 15.87 2.88
C ALA A 434 -21.54 15.51 2.03
N PHE A 435 -21.57 15.84 0.72
CA PHE A 435 -20.39 15.67 -0.14
C PHE A 435 -19.22 16.55 0.31
N GLN A 436 -19.47 17.82 0.66
CA GLN A 436 -18.44 18.71 1.21
C GLN A 436 -17.85 18.14 2.51
N ASN A 437 -18.68 17.67 3.44
CA ASN A 437 -18.20 17.08 4.69
C ASN A 437 -17.31 15.85 4.44
N ILE A 438 -17.65 14.99 3.47
CA ILE A 438 -16.83 13.84 3.10
C ILE A 438 -15.48 14.32 2.56
N VAL A 439 -15.48 15.20 1.55
CA VAL A 439 -14.25 15.74 0.96
C VAL A 439 -13.39 16.44 2.03
N ASP A 440 -13.99 17.22 2.92
CA ASP A 440 -13.28 17.93 3.98
C ASP A 440 -12.62 16.99 5.00
N SER A 441 -13.28 15.87 5.30
CA SER A 441 -12.78 14.88 6.25
C SER A 441 -11.57 14.14 5.69
N ILE A 442 -11.54 13.92 4.37
CA ILE A 442 -10.51 13.06 3.74
C ILE A 442 -9.43 13.82 2.98
N SER A 443 -9.62 15.11 2.63
CA SER A 443 -8.73 15.81 1.69
C SER A 443 -7.27 15.92 2.15
N ASN A 444 -7.01 15.85 3.46
CA ASN A 444 -5.65 15.91 4.01
C ASN A 444 -5.00 14.52 4.15
N ASN A 445 -5.78 13.47 3.95
CA ASN A 445 -5.44 12.07 4.19
C ASN A 445 -5.55 11.21 2.93
N ILE A 446 -5.87 11.84 1.79
CA ILE A 446 -5.92 11.24 0.46
C ILE A 446 -5.00 12.01 -0.48
N GLU A 447 -4.31 11.26 -1.34
CA GLU A 447 -3.52 11.77 -2.44
C GLU A 447 -3.84 11.01 -3.72
N THR A 448 -3.95 11.71 -4.85
CA THR A 448 -4.34 11.11 -6.13
C THR A 448 -3.83 11.92 -7.32
N ASN A 449 -3.62 11.28 -8.46
CA ASN A 449 -3.39 11.97 -9.73
C ASN A 449 -4.69 12.36 -10.48
N PHE A 450 -5.88 12.08 -9.93
CA PHE A 450 -7.12 12.60 -10.51
C PHE A 450 -7.16 14.13 -10.43
N SER A 451 -7.42 14.81 -11.54
CA SER A 451 -7.72 16.24 -11.54
C SER A 451 -9.07 16.52 -10.87
N PRO A 452 -9.30 17.71 -10.29
CA PRO A 452 -10.60 18.07 -9.73
C PRO A 452 -11.77 17.88 -10.71
N SER A 453 -11.55 18.16 -12.01
CA SER A 453 -12.57 17.95 -13.05
C SER A 453 -12.93 16.47 -13.21
N GLN A 454 -11.93 15.58 -13.19
CA GLN A 454 -12.13 14.13 -13.26
C GLN A 454 -12.85 13.60 -12.02
N ILE A 455 -12.46 14.04 -10.81
CA ILE A 455 -13.17 13.68 -9.57
C ILE A 455 -14.64 14.10 -9.65
N LEU A 456 -14.91 15.34 -10.06
CA LEU A 456 -16.26 15.87 -10.20
C LEU A 456 -17.07 15.14 -11.29
N SER A 457 -16.41 14.54 -12.29
CA SER A 457 -17.10 13.81 -13.35
C SER A 457 -17.81 12.54 -12.87
N PHE A 458 -17.33 11.94 -11.77
CA PHE A 458 -18.02 10.81 -11.12
C PHE A 458 -19.41 11.17 -10.60
N TYR A 459 -19.74 12.46 -10.46
CA TYR A 459 -21.11 12.90 -10.20
C TYR A 459 -22.09 12.38 -11.26
N ASN A 460 -21.72 12.46 -12.54
CA ASN A 460 -22.61 11.99 -13.62
C ASN A 460 -22.77 10.47 -13.57
N VAL A 461 -21.68 9.74 -13.32
CA VAL A 461 -21.71 8.28 -13.09
C VAL A 461 -22.65 7.94 -11.93
N ALA A 462 -22.52 8.62 -10.79
CA ALA A 462 -23.37 8.40 -9.63
C ALA A 462 -24.84 8.72 -9.93
N LYS A 463 -25.10 9.80 -10.68
CA LYS A 463 -26.44 10.16 -11.14
C LYS A 463 -27.02 9.09 -12.08
N ASP A 464 -26.23 8.56 -13.00
CA ASP A 464 -26.66 7.52 -13.93
C ASP A 464 -27.04 6.25 -13.16
N ILE A 465 -26.21 5.83 -12.19
CA ILE A 465 -26.51 4.74 -11.26
C ILE A 465 -27.83 4.98 -10.51
N ILE A 466 -28.06 6.18 -9.97
CA ILE A 466 -29.30 6.49 -9.20
C ILE A 466 -30.52 6.55 -10.12
N SER A 467 -30.39 7.15 -11.30
CA SER A 467 -31.50 7.38 -12.22
C SER A 467 -32.01 6.09 -12.87
N GLN A 468 -31.11 5.16 -13.18
CA GLN A 468 -31.45 3.85 -13.75
C GLN A 468 -32.04 2.89 -12.69
N ASN A 469 -31.87 3.18 -11.39
CA ASN A 469 -32.29 2.35 -10.25
C ASN A 469 -33.80 2.38 -9.96
N THR A 470 -34.65 2.77 -10.93
CA THR A 470 -36.00 3.23 -10.60
C THR A 470 -37.06 2.15 -10.37
N ASP A 471 -36.87 0.85 -10.67
CA ASP A 471 -38.01 -0.08 -10.53
C ASP A 471 -37.76 -1.51 -9.99
N ASN A 472 -36.52 -2.00 -9.78
CA ASN A 472 -36.34 -3.44 -9.44
C ASN A 472 -35.22 -3.80 -8.43
N GLY A 473 -34.80 -2.89 -7.54
CA GLY A 473 -33.94 -3.23 -6.39
C GLY A 473 -32.58 -3.91 -6.68
N GLY A 474 -32.17 -3.99 -7.96
CA GLY A 474 -30.90 -4.58 -8.37
C GLY A 474 -29.77 -3.56 -8.25
N ASN A 475 -28.63 -3.98 -7.69
CA ASN A 475 -27.42 -3.17 -7.69
C ASN A 475 -26.94 -2.95 -9.14
N ILE A 476 -27.19 -1.77 -9.70
CA ILE A 476 -26.75 -1.39 -11.05
C ILE A 476 -25.22 -1.28 -11.15
N LEU A 477 -24.55 -0.86 -10.07
CA LEU A 477 -23.10 -0.97 -9.97
C LEU A 477 -22.75 -2.42 -9.63
N SER A 478 -22.27 -3.16 -10.62
CA SER A 478 -21.75 -4.52 -10.42
C SER A 478 -20.32 -4.45 -9.92
N ILE A 479 -20.05 -4.94 -8.71
CA ILE A 479 -18.70 -4.99 -8.15
C ILE A 479 -18.28 -6.45 -8.02
N GLN A 480 -17.34 -6.86 -8.85
CA GLN A 480 -16.73 -8.18 -8.81
C GLN A 480 -15.43 -8.12 -8.01
N SER A 481 -15.42 -8.83 -6.89
CA SER A 481 -14.19 -9.13 -6.15
C SER A 481 -13.41 -10.22 -6.88
N LEU A 482 -12.13 -9.96 -7.12
CA LEU A 482 -11.18 -10.92 -7.66
C LEU A 482 -10.23 -11.36 -6.55
N GLN A 483 -9.84 -12.63 -6.58
CA GLN A 483 -8.91 -13.22 -5.62
C GLN A 483 -7.72 -13.80 -6.35
N LEU A 484 -6.51 -13.38 -5.94
CA LEU A 484 -5.27 -13.99 -6.38
C LEU A 484 -4.92 -15.14 -5.44
N GLU A 485 -4.82 -16.35 -5.96
CA GLU A 485 -4.34 -17.48 -5.18
C GLU A 485 -2.82 -17.46 -5.08
N THR A 486 -2.32 -17.67 -3.87
CA THR A 486 -0.89 -17.72 -3.56
C THR A 486 -0.58 -18.94 -2.70
N THR A 487 0.70 -19.31 -2.64
CA THR A 487 1.17 -20.34 -1.72
C THR A 487 2.43 -19.88 -1.02
N ASN A 488 2.41 -19.95 0.30
CA ASN A 488 3.53 -19.54 1.13
C ASN A 488 4.78 -20.40 0.86
N GLN A 489 5.93 -19.74 0.72
CA GLN A 489 7.24 -20.37 0.64
C GLN A 489 8.30 -19.48 1.28
N TYR A 490 9.19 -20.05 2.08
CA TYR A 490 10.31 -19.31 2.66
C TYR A 490 11.49 -19.28 1.69
N ILE A 491 11.93 -18.10 1.24
CA ILE A 491 13.03 -17.93 0.28
C ILE A 491 14.10 -17.02 0.86
N TYR A 492 15.37 -17.33 0.58
CA TYR A 492 16.48 -16.46 0.95
C TYR A 492 16.52 -15.21 0.06
N ASP A 493 16.32 -14.05 0.67
CA ASP A 493 16.50 -12.75 0.06
C ASP A 493 17.97 -12.30 0.19
N GLU A 494 18.64 -12.17 -0.95
CA GLU A 494 20.05 -11.76 -1.00
C GLU A 494 20.26 -10.29 -0.63
N SER A 495 19.29 -9.40 -0.89
CA SER A 495 19.42 -7.98 -0.60
C SER A 495 19.25 -7.68 0.89
N MET A 496 18.58 -8.59 1.60
CA MET A 496 18.39 -8.50 3.06
C MET A 496 19.27 -9.45 3.85
N GLY A 497 19.79 -10.51 3.22
CA GLY A 497 20.54 -11.57 3.87
C GLY A 497 19.70 -12.43 4.82
N LEU A 498 18.41 -12.56 4.56
CA LEU A 498 17.43 -13.21 5.43
C LEU A 498 16.57 -14.20 4.66
N VAL A 499 16.11 -15.24 5.35
CA VAL A 499 15.05 -16.10 4.83
C VAL A 499 13.71 -15.46 5.16
N LEU A 500 13.01 -15.01 4.12
CA LEU A 500 11.73 -14.32 4.25
C LEU A 500 10.59 -15.26 3.85
N SER A 501 9.41 -15.04 4.42
CA SER A 501 8.17 -15.71 4.01
C SER A 501 7.57 -14.99 2.82
N ASP A 502 7.43 -15.67 1.68
CA ASP A 502 6.93 -15.12 0.43
C ASP A 502 5.64 -15.82 -0.03
N GLU A 503 4.78 -15.10 -0.74
CA GLU A 503 3.54 -15.63 -1.31
C GLU A 503 3.73 -15.88 -2.81
N ILE A 504 3.94 -17.15 -3.19
CA ILE A 504 4.18 -17.51 -4.59
C ILE A 504 2.87 -17.42 -5.36
N VAL A 505 2.84 -16.57 -6.38
CA VAL A 505 1.64 -16.31 -7.18
C VAL A 505 1.31 -17.52 -8.06
N ASN A 506 0.07 -18.00 -7.95
CA ASN A 506 -0.45 -19.01 -8.86
C ASN A 506 -0.70 -18.40 -10.24
N GLN A 507 0.01 -18.89 -11.25
CA GLN A 507 -0.04 -18.32 -12.61
C GLN A 507 -1.40 -18.49 -13.29
N ASP A 508 -2.10 -19.61 -13.07
CA ASP A 508 -3.44 -19.82 -13.63
C ASP A 508 -4.47 -18.90 -12.97
N SER A 509 -4.38 -18.71 -11.65
CA SER A 509 -5.18 -17.72 -10.92
C SER A 509 -4.94 -16.30 -11.46
N LEU A 510 -3.67 -15.91 -11.62
CA LEU A 510 -3.28 -14.61 -12.15
C LEU A 510 -3.85 -14.37 -13.56
N GLU A 511 -3.74 -15.34 -14.47
CA GLU A 511 -4.29 -15.25 -15.82
C GLU A 511 -5.81 -15.04 -15.81
N LYS A 512 -6.55 -15.81 -15.00
CA LYS A 512 -8.02 -15.66 -14.86
C LYS A 512 -8.42 -14.29 -14.33
N VAL A 513 -7.70 -13.79 -13.33
CA VAL A 513 -7.91 -12.46 -12.76
C VAL A 513 -7.67 -11.39 -13.84
N ILE A 514 -6.55 -11.46 -14.56
CA ILE A 514 -6.20 -10.53 -15.64
C ILE A 514 -7.28 -10.54 -16.72
N THR A 515 -7.73 -11.71 -17.17
CA THR A 515 -8.80 -11.83 -18.17
C THR A 515 -10.10 -11.18 -17.68
N ALA A 516 -10.51 -11.39 -16.43
CA ALA A 516 -11.69 -10.74 -15.87
C ALA A 516 -11.58 -9.21 -15.89
N MET A 517 -10.41 -8.67 -15.52
CA MET A 517 -10.15 -7.23 -15.56
C MET A 517 -10.14 -6.68 -16.98
N LYS A 518 -9.54 -7.38 -17.94
CA LYS A 518 -9.52 -6.98 -19.35
C LYS A 518 -10.90 -7.03 -20.00
N ILE A 519 -11.73 -8.01 -19.66
CA ILE A 519 -13.14 -8.05 -20.08
C ILE A 519 -13.86 -6.81 -19.56
N ASN A 520 -13.67 -6.45 -18.29
CA ASN A 520 -14.30 -5.25 -17.73
C ASN A 520 -13.82 -3.98 -18.45
N LEU A 521 -12.54 -3.90 -18.81
CA LEU A 521 -11.97 -2.79 -19.59
C LEU A 521 -12.37 -2.79 -21.08
N GLY A 522 -13.08 -3.82 -21.56
CA GLY A 522 -13.41 -3.97 -22.98
C GLY A 522 -12.20 -4.31 -23.87
N LEU A 523 -11.10 -4.80 -23.28
CA LEU A 523 -9.89 -5.21 -23.98
C LEU A 523 -9.96 -6.67 -24.46
N GLU A 524 -10.82 -7.48 -23.83
CA GLU A 524 -11.09 -8.87 -24.21
C GLU A 524 -12.62 -9.11 -24.24
N GLU A 525 -13.08 -9.97 -25.15
CA GLU A 525 -14.50 -10.32 -25.25
C GLU A 525 -14.85 -11.42 -24.24
N PRO A 526 -15.98 -11.34 -23.53
CA PRO A 526 -16.36 -12.35 -22.55
C PRO A 526 -16.69 -13.69 -23.23
N GLU A 527 -16.21 -14.79 -22.66
CA GLU A 527 -16.66 -16.12 -23.07
C GLU A 527 -18.14 -16.32 -22.68
N ILE A 528 -19.00 -16.46 -23.68
CA ILE A 528 -20.42 -16.69 -23.45
C ILE A 528 -20.62 -18.13 -22.98
N VAL A 529 -20.89 -18.31 -21.69
CA VAL A 529 -21.35 -19.58 -21.13
C VAL A 529 -22.78 -19.85 -21.64
N LYS A 530 -22.92 -20.75 -22.62
CA LYS A 530 -24.20 -21.07 -23.28
C LYS A 530 -25.02 -22.16 -22.58
N THR A 531 -24.49 -22.74 -21.50
CA THR A 531 -25.08 -23.88 -20.80
C THR A 531 -25.08 -23.62 -19.31
N PHE A 532 -26.24 -23.77 -18.67
CA PHE A 532 -26.38 -23.69 -17.22
C PHE A 532 -26.89 -25.04 -16.69
N SER A 533 -26.23 -25.57 -15.67
CA SER A 533 -26.66 -26.77 -14.94
C SER A 533 -26.67 -26.46 -13.45
N TYR A 534 -27.75 -26.79 -12.76
CA TYR A 534 -27.86 -26.65 -11.32
C TYR A 534 -28.38 -27.95 -10.69
N SER A 535 -27.99 -28.20 -9.44
CA SER A 535 -28.54 -29.26 -8.60
C SER A 535 -29.41 -28.62 -7.53
N ALA A 536 -30.60 -29.17 -7.27
CA ALA A 536 -31.42 -28.71 -6.13
C ALA A 536 -30.85 -29.16 -4.78
N ASN A 537 -29.90 -30.11 -4.78
CA ASN A 537 -29.30 -30.70 -3.59
C ASN A 537 -27.89 -30.16 -3.30
N GLU A 538 -27.31 -29.39 -4.22
CA GLU A 538 -26.03 -28.71 -4.01
C GLU A 538 -26.28 -27.21 -4.13
N PRO A 539 -26.09 -26.42 -3.06
CA PRO A 539 -26.14 -24.98 -3.15
C PRO A 539 -25.18 -24.51 -4.25
N TYR A 540 -25.64 -23.60 -5.11
CA TYR A 540 -24.74 -22.94 -6.05
C TYR A 540 -23.77 -22.06 -5.25
N GLU A 541 -22.50 -22.46 -5.20
CA GLU A 541 -21.42 -21.60 -4.73
C GLU A 541 -20.89 -20.82 -5.93
N GLN A 542 -21.02 -19.49 -5.87
CA GLN A 542 -20.40 -18.63 -6.85
C GLN A 542 -18.89 -18.73 -6.67
N LYS A 543 -18.20 -19.43 -7.58
CA LYS A 543 -16.72 -19.42 -7.60
C LYS A 543 -16.23 -17.98 -7.71
N ASN A 544 -15.32 -17.57 -6.83
CA ASN A 544 -14.70 -16.26 -6.93
C ASN A 544 -13.84 -16.22 -8.19
N ALA A 545 -13.85 -15.08 -8.89
CA ALA A 545 -13.05 -14.95 -10.09
C ALA A 545 -11.56 -14.88 -9.72
N GLY A 546 -10.81 -15.85 -10.22
CA GLY A 546 -9.42 -16.12 -9.86
C GLY A 546 -9.19 -17.48 -9.17
N GLU A 547 -10.24 -18.17 -8.74
CA GLU A 547 -10.10 -19.51 -8.16
C GLU A 547 -9.57 -20.55 -9.17
N THR A 548 -8.72 -21.45 -8.70
CA THR A 548 -8.16 -22.51 -9.53
C THR A 548 -7.95 -23.84 -8.82
N ASP A 549 -8.13 -24.93 -9.57
CA ASP A 549 -7.78 -26.28 -9.15
C ASP A 549 -6.32 -26.63 -9.52
N VAL A 550 -5.61 -25.74 -10.22
CA VAL A 550 -4.21 -25.92 -10.61
C VAL A 550 -3.31 -25.57 -9.42
N PRO A 551 -2.49 -26.49 -8.90
CA PRO A 551 -1.64 -26.20 -7.75
C PRO A 551 -0.52 -25.20 -8.10
N THR A 552 -0.18 -24.35 -7.15
CA THR A 552 0.93 -23.39 -7.27
C THR A 552 2.26 -24.11 -7.44
N LYS A 553 3.04 -23.70 -8.45
CA LYS A 553 4.39 -24.23 -8.69
C LYS A 553 5.40 -23.50 -7.80
N LEU A 554 5.91 -24.18 -6.79
CA LEU A 554 6.94 -23.67 -5.88
C LEU A 554 8.35 -23.77 -6.48
N TYR A 555 9.28 -22.98 -5.94
CA TYR A 555 10.69 -23.00 -6.33
C TYR A 555 11.45 -24.16 -5.66
N ASP A 556 12.48 -24.67 -6.33
CA ASP A 556 13.43 -25.59 -5.73
C ASP A 556 14.45 -24.83 -4.87
N LEU A 557 14.58 -25.20 -3.60
CA LEU A 557 15.41 -24.49 -2.62
C LEU A 557 16.53 -25.37 -2.04
N LEU A 558 17.67 -24.74 -1.73
CA LEU A 558 18.79 -25.36 -1.02
C LEU A 558 18.41 -25.58 0.45
N PRO A 559 18.42 -26.81 0.98
CA PRO A 559 18.25 -27.04 2.41
C PRO A 559 19.50 -26.64 3.19
N ASP A 560 19.37 -26.54 4.51
CA ASP A 560 20.53 -26.55 5.39
C ASP A 560 21.16 -27.96 5.38
N LEU A 561 22.37 -28.03 4.82
CA LEU A 561 23.22 -29.21 4.75
C LEU A 561 24.25 -29.24 5.88
N THR A 562 24.33 -28.21 6.72
CA THR A 562 25.20 -28.22 7.90
C THR A 562 24.74 -29.30 8.88
N GLY A 563 25.71 -29.96 9.53
CA GLY A 563 25.48 -31.12 10.38
C GLY A 563 25.03 -32.40 9.64
N ARG A 564 24.88 -32.39 8.30
CA ARG A 564 24.59 -33.59 7.51
C ARG A 564 25.87 -34.33 7.12
N THR A 565 25.70 -35.59 6.72
CA THR A 565 26.81 -36.43 6.23
C THR A 565 27.10 -36.15 4.76
N ARG A 566 28.34 -36.43 4.34
CA ARG A 566 28.75 -36.38 2.93
C ARG A 566 27.84 -37.19 2.02
N SER A 567 27.47 -38.41 2.44
CA SER A 567 26.58 -39.28 1.67
C SER A 567 25.20 -38.66 1.48
N TYR A 568 24.63 -38.06 2.52
CA TYR A 568 23.33 -37.41 2.43
C TYR A 568 23.37 -36.24 1.44
N ALA A 569 24.35 -35.36 1.58
CA ALA A 569 24.51 -34.19 0.71
C ALA A 569 24.73 -34.59 -0.75
N THR A 570 25.57 -35.60 -1.02
CA THR A 570 25.77 -36.12 -2.39
C THR A 570 24.49 -36.73 -2.96
N SER A 571 23.73 -37.51 -2.18
CA SER A 571 22.45 -38.07 -2.64
C SER A 571 21.44 -36.98 -2.97
N TRP A 572 21.31 -35.97 -2.09
CA TRP A 572 20.41 -34.84 -2.30
C TRP A 572 20.82 -34.00 -3.52
N ALA A 573 22.12 -33.69 -3.68
CA ALA A 573 22.60 -32.88 -4.79
C ALA A 573 22.39 -33.60 -6.13
N ASN A 574 22.64 -34.91 -6.19
CA ASN A 574 22.38 -35.72 -7.38
C ASN A 574 20.89 -35.70 -7.79
N SER A 575 19.95 -35.75 -6.82
CA SER A 575 18.51 -35.74 -7.15
C SER A 575 18.01 -34.38 -7.63
N HIS A 576 18.73 -33.29 -7.35
CA HIS A 576 18.39 -31.92 -7.75
C HIS A 576 19.29 -31.37 -8.86
N ASN A 577 20.14 -32.22 -9.46
CA ASN A 577 21.10 -31.84 -10.49
C ASN A 577 22.01 -30.67 -10.05
N ILE A 578 22.57 -30.80 -8.85
CA ILE A 578 23.53 -29.89 -8.22
C ILE A 578 24.90 -30.58 -8.12
N ASP A 579 25.96 -29.88 -8.49
CA ASP A 579 27.34 -30.31 -8.29
C ASP A 579 27.87 -29.85 -6.93
N ILE A 580 28.66 -30.68 -6.24
CA ILE A 580 29.29 -30.33 -4.96
C ILE A 580 30.81 -30.22 -5.13
N ASN A 581 31.33 -29.04 -4.81
CA ASN A 581 32.73 -28.81 -4.54
C ASN A 581 33.02 -29.01 -3.03
N TRP A 582 33.99 -29.87 -2.70
CA TRP A 582 34.33 -30.19 -1.31
C TRP A 582 35.54 -29.38 -0.84
N LYS A 583 35.36 -28.57 0.20
CA LYS A 583 36.45 -27.89 0.92
C LYS A 583 36.74 -28.66 2.21
N VAL A 584 37.91 -29.26 2.32
CA VAL A 584 38.29 -30.08 3.49
C VAL A 584 39.02 -29.24 4.53
N VAL A 585 38.64 -29.38 5.80
CA VAL A 585 39.32 -28.77 6.96
C VAL A 585 39.60 -29.81 8.04
N SER A 586 40.59 -29.57 8.91
CA SER A 586 41.04 -30.53 9.92
C SER A 586 40.55 -30.23 11.36
N SER A 587 39.83 -29.14 11.56
CA SER A 587 39.29 -28.70 12.86
C SER A 587 37.91 -28.05 12.70
N GLY A 588 37.15 -27.94 13.80
CA GLY A 588 35.85 -27.24 13.82
C GLY A 588 34.59 -28.11 13.88
N GLY A 589 34.69 -29.44 13.88
CA GLY A 589 33.53 -30.35 13.96
C GLY A 589 33.92 -31.82 14.14
N SER A 590 32.99 -32.74 13.93
CA SER A 590 33.20 -34.19 13.92
C SER A 590 33.74 -34.67 12.58
N ASP A 591 34.42 -35.82 12.56
CA ASP A 591 34.95 -36.37 11.29
C ASP A 591 33.81 -36.71 10.32
N GLY A 592 33.93 -36.25 9.07
CA GLY A 592 32.91 -36.40 8.03
C GLY A 592 31.71 -35.44 8.12
N GLU A 593 31.70 -34.51 9.06
CA GLU A 593 30.63 -33.53 9.27
C GLU A 593 30.77 -32.32 8.34
N ILE A 594 29.66 -31.90 7.72
CA ILE A 594 29.58 -30.64 6.98
C ILE A 594 29.38 -29.50 7.99
N ILE A 595 30.34 -28.59 8.06
CA ILE A 595 30.32 -27.48 9.02
C ILE A 595 29.93 -26.13 8.40
N ALA A 596 29.97 -26.03 7.08
CA ALA A 596 29.55 -24.82 6.38
C ALA A 596 29.14 -25.12 4.93
N GLN A 597 28.24 -24.29 4.41
CA GLN A 597 27.88 -24.20 3.01
C GLN A 597 28.10 -22.77 2.52
N ASN A 598 28.51 -22.61 1.26
CA ASN A 598 28.82 -21.29 0.71
C ASN A 598 27.57 -20.46 0.35
N TYR A 599 26.42 -21.11 0.18
CA TYR A 599 25.13 -20.45 0.01
C TYR A 599 24.24 -20.78 1.21
N PRO A 600 23.44 -19.83 1.71
CA PRO A 600 22.54 -20.06 2.83
C PRO A 600 21.40 -21.01 2.46
N GLU A 601 20.71 -21.53 3.48
CA GLU A 601 19.47 -22.27 3.28
C GLU A 601 18.40 -21.42 2.59
N ALA A 602 17.39 -22.05 2.01
CA ALA A 602 16.33 -21.41 1.24
C ALA A 602 16.81 -20.62 0.00
N LYS A 603 18.10 -20.71 -0.37
CA LYS A 603 18.60 -20.20 -1.65
C LYS A 603 17.96 -20.95 -2.80
N ARG A 604 17.35 -20.21 -3.72
CA ARG A 604 16.82 -20.75 -4.98
C ARG A 604 17.89 -21.43 -5.82
N LEU A 605 17.63 -22.68 -6.20
CA LEU A 605 18.59 -23.52 -6.93
C LEU A 605 18.83 -23.06 -8.37
N ASP A 606 17.83 -22.43 -8.99
CA ASP A 606 17.92 -21.87 -10.34
C ASP A 606 18.81 -20.61 -10.40
N LEU A 607 19.01 -19.95 -9.25
CA LEU A 607 19.87 -18.78 -9.11
C LEU A 607 21.31 -19.13 -8.69
N ILE A 608 21.67 -20.42 -8.58
CA ILE A 608 23.03 -20.86 -8.26
C ILE A 608 23.85 -20.98 -9.55
N PRO A 609 24.90 -20.16 -9.74
CA PRO A 609 25.74 -20.20 -10.94
C PRO A 609 26.32 -21.60 -11.18
N GLY A 610 26.10 -22.13 -12.38
CA GLY A 610 26.57 -23.46 -12.77
C GLY A 610 26.00 -24.61 -11.94
N ARG A 611 24.95 -24.37 -11.14
CA ARG A 611 24.36 -25.34 -10.21
C ARG A 611 25.39 -26.03 -9.32
N THR A 612 26.45 -25.31 -8.94
CA THR A 612 27.54 -25.82 -8.11
C THR A 612 27.51 -25.18 -6.73
N ILE A 613 27.52 -26.00 -5.68
CA ILE A 613 27.65 -25.55 -4.29
C ILE A 613 29.01 -25.98 -3.72
N THR A 614 29.53 -25.23 -2.76
CA THR A 614 30.74 -25.58 -2.02
C THR A 614 30.38 -25.92 -0.58
N LEU A 615 30.70 -27.14 -0.16
CA LEU A 615 30.49 -27.62 1.21
C LEU A 615 31.83 -27.78 1.91
N THR A 616 31.93 -27.25 3.12
CA THR A 616 33.11 -27.42 3.98
C THR A 616 32.90 -28.61 4.89
N VAL A 617 33.77 -29.62 4.76
CA VAL A 617 33.71 -30.87 5.51
C VAL A 617 34.94 -31.02 6.38
N VAL A 618 34.75 -31.55 7.60
CA VAL A 618 35.86 -31.87 8.50
C VAL A 618 36.38 -33.26 8.18
N GLU A 619 37.67 -33.40 7.91
CA GLU A 619 38.35 -34.70 7.83
C GLU A 619 39.53 -34.71 8.81
N ARG A 620 39.52 -35.65 9.76
CA ARG A 620 40.64 -35.88 10.68
C ARG A 620 41.47 -37.03 10.16
N SER A 621 42.75 -36.79 9.89
CA SER A 621 43.65 -37.89 9.52
C SER A 621 43.72 -38.91 10.66
N SER A 622 43.17 -40.10 10.44
CA SER A 622 43.46 -41.26 11.27
C SER A 622 44.97 -41.49 11.25
N SER A 623 45.65 -41.23 12.35
CA SER A 623 46.99 -41.76 12.55
C SER A 623 46.88 -43.28 12.61
N SER A 624 47.19 -43.96 11.50
CA SER A 624 47.55 -45.37 11.53
C SER A 624 48.80 -45.49 12.38
N SER A 625 48.66 -45.95 13.62
CA SER A 625 49.80 -46.47 14.38
C SER A 625 50.22 -47.78 13.72
N ASP A 626 51.18 -47.69 12.81
CA ASP A 626 52.01 -48.82 12.40
C ASP A 626 52.70 -49.36 13.66
N ASN A 627 52.17 -50.46 14.20
CA ASN A 627 52.92 -51.24 15.17
C ASN A 627 53.71 -52.30 14.40
N GLU A 628 54.97 -51.96 14.15
CA GLU A 628 56.02 -52.89 13.74
C GLU A 628 56.06 -54.09 14.69
N SER A 629 56.00 -55.26 14.08
CA SER A 629 56.38 -56.56 14.60
C SER A 629 57.72 -56.49 15.34
N SER A 630 57.73 -56.87 16.62
CA SER A 630 58.93 -57.42 17.25
C SER A 630 58.64 -58.85 17.72
N THR A 631 59.43 -59.75 17.13
CA THR A 631 59.54 -61.18 17.37
C THR A 631 60.04 -61.50 18.78
N THR A 632 59.48 -62.52 19.42
CA THR A 632 60.26 -63.48 20.23
C THR A 632 59.50 -64.81 20.34
N ASP A 633 60.31 -65.86 20.37
CA ASP A 633 60.07 -67.29 20.09
C ASP A 633 59.06 -68.05 20.97
N PRO A 634 58.66 -69.26 20.52
CA PRO A 634 57.68 -70.14 21.17
C PRO A 634 58.34 -71.11 22.16
N ASP A 635 57.58 -71.58 23.16
CA ASP A 635 57.79 -72.88 23.81
C ASP A 635 56.50 -73.31 24.57
N ASP A 636 55.87 -74.35 24.01
CA ASP A 636 55.36 -75.61 24.58
C ASP A 636 54.34 -75.75 25.77
N GLU A 637 53.41 -76.67 25.49
CA GLU A 637 52.65 -77.65 26.32
C GLU A 637 51.38 -77.22 27.11
N GLU A 638 50.20 -77.66 26.64
CA GLU A 638 49.26 -78.67 27.24
C GLU A 638 48.27 -78.03 28.27
N GLU A 639 46.97 -78.32 28.42
CA GLU A 639 46.05 -79.39 28.02
C GLU A 639 44.56 -78.91 28.26
N GLU A 640 43.64 -79.50 27.49
CA GLU A 640 42.22 -79.86 27.76
C GLU A 640 41.11 -78.92 28.33
N ASN A 641 39.99 -78.94 27.56
CA ASN A 641 38.54 -78.98 27.92
C ASN A 641 37.93 -77.79 28.71
N ASP A 642 36.79 -77.18 28.35
CA ASP A 642 35.49 -77.78 28.03
C ASP A 642 34.52 -76.77 27.36
N LYS A 643 33.43 -77.28 26.79
CA LYS A 643 32.46 -76.64 25.85
C LYS A 643 31.19 -76.12 26.60
N PRO A 644 30.10 -75.70 25.93
CA PRO A 644 29.76 -74.35 25.46
C PRO A 644 28.50 -73.73 26.13
N SER A 645 28.28 -72.42 25.96
CA SER A 645 26.94 -71.83 26.15
C SER A 645 26.71 -70.61 25.23
N THR A 646 25.75 -70.75 24.33
CA THR A 646 25.03 -69.70 23.56
C THR A 646 23.53 -69.82 23.90
N PRO A 647 22.61 -68.90 23.50
CA PRO A 647 22.72 -67.63 22.75
C PRO A 647 22.04 -66.44 23.49
N THR A 648 22.03 -65.19 23.02
CA THR A 648 20.91 -64.55 22.23
C THR A 648 21.13 -63.01 22.24
N PRO A 649 20.70 -62.24 21.23
CA PRO A 649 21.24 -60.91 20.90
C PRO A 649 20.47 -59.73 21.52
N SER A 650 21.18 -58.63 21.76
CA SER A 650 20.60 -57.34 22.19
C SER A 650 20.16 -56.51 20.98
N ALA A 651 18.91 -56.08 21.03
CA ALA A 651 18.21 -55.28 20.02
C ALA A 651 18.57 -53.78 20.08
N SER A 652 18.37 -53.12 18.94
CA SER A 652 18.45 -51.67 18.70
C SER A 652 17.46 -50.87 19.55
N PRO A 653 17.77 -49.61 19.94
CA PRO A 653 16.80 -48.72 20.58
C PRO A 653 15.89 -48.03 19.55
N LYS A 654 14.58 -48.05 19.83
CA LYS A 654 13.52 -47.27 19.17
C LYS A 654 13.57 -45.78 19.57
N PRO A 655 13.05 -44.87 18.72
CA PRO A 655 12.96 -43.44 19.01
C PRO A 655 11.82 -43.09 19.98
N SER A 656 12.03 -42.04 20.78
CA SER A 656 11.09 -41.46 21.75
C SER A 656 9.82 -40.87 21.08
N PRO A 657 8.64 -40.97 21.72
CA PRO A 657 7.40 -40.41 21.19
C PRO A 657 7.17 -38.94 21.61
N SER A 658 6.58 -38.17 20.69
CA SER A 658 6.02 -36.83 20.91
C SER A 658 4.78 -36.86 21.83
N PRO A 659 4.48 -35.77 22.57
CA PRO A 659 3.38 -35.73 23.53
C PRO A 659 2.03 -35.52 22.84
N THR A 660 1.01 -36.26 23.31
CA THR A 660 -0.40 -36.10 22.95
C THR A 660 -1.10 -35.21 24.01
N PRO A 661 -2.05 -34.34 23.64
CA PRO A 661 -2.73 -33.45 24.59
C PRO A 661 -3.79 -34.19 25.43
N THR A 662 -3.87 -33.81 26.70
CA THR A 662 -4.84 -34.28 27.71
C THR A 662 -6.24 -33.70 27.46
N PRO A 663 -7.33 -34.49 27.57
CA PRO A 663 -8.69 -33.96 27.49
C PRO A 663 -9.11 -33.30 28.83
N PRO A 664 -10.11 -32.39 28.82
CA PRO A 664 -10.52 -31.66 30.03
C PRO A 664 -11.34 -32.55 30.98
N GLU A 665 -11.05 -32.43 32.26
CA GLU A 665 -11.85 -32.98 33.35
C GLU A 665 -13.24 -32.30 33.40
N THR A 666 -14.27 -33.14 33.43
CA THR A 666 -15.64 -32.79 33.78
C THR A 666 -15.75 -32.71 35.30
N ASP A 667 -16.02 -31.53 35.85
CA ASP A 667 -16.59 -31.40 37.20
C ASP A 667 -18.09 -31.14 37.05
N SER A 668 -18.86 -32.10 37.54
CA SER A 668 -20.27 -31.99 37.88
C SER A 668 -20.41 -31.67 39.36
N ASP A 669 -21.58 -31.11 39.71
CA ASP A 669 -22.16 -30.91 41.05
C ASP A 669 -21.98 -29.48 41.60
N GLU A 670 -22.95 -28.77 42.19
CA GLU A 670 -24.40 -28.92 42.43
C GLU A 670 -24.90 -27.55 42.98
N GLU A 671 -26.19 -27.25 42.79
CA GLU A 671 -27.12 -26.48 43.68
C GLU A 671 -26.67 -25.17 44.39
N GLU A 672 -27.20 -24.01 43.97
CA GLU A 672 -28.35 -23.26 44.56
C GLU A 672 -28.61 -21.94 43.80
#